data_AF-A0A1E7EJ60-F1
#
_entry.id   AF-A0A1E7EJ60-F1
#
_cell.length_a   1.000
_cell.length_b   1.000
_cell.length_c   1.000
_cell.angle_alpha   90.00
_cell.angle_beta   90.00
_cell.angle_gamma   90.00
#
_symmetry.space_group_name_H-M   'P 1'
#
loop_
_entity.id
_entity.type
_entity.pdbx_description
1 polymer ?
#
loop_
_entity_poly.entity_id
_entity_poly.type
_entity_poly.pdbx_seq_one_letter_code
_entity_poly.pdbx_strand_id
1 'polypeptide(L)'
;MAPRLAPLFGVYFLWGCISLKKSTYSPILRDMPPRSARISLEWAKSLVGLSMKVPDYWWDGCKGYRLNDGVIDSYDSVEQKWNLLLNSRDDNDRYLMNYTAVSTYADSDSSTIDEYQLPFAAIYDGDDIIDANNGVRYFRTPPTEWTKIELEAGLNEGGRTIDPIEWTGEKEEPVNITDEEIESLKDSDGEIRYGKVFEWLLPRFGEDKNETLFEFQAARMRNYMTKKVVEDGWKPKYYQGADDTIQPDHVARFYGSLLAKMLTGSRSINQMFCTREIFNAVPPIQESMPKNALEDMTSCLHYSDDWDPMGDADWDEVYDDPKVVAPPHTARHRVKHGILEDCYIQRWQYCVNPSKWITTDESQIAGWYHSCMTIGPDPKPIRTGATLHTVCITQGPLSSYKLYARVYGGKDDQDMNVSLYDFMLESFKHKGHCVVMDSAYMSDAMAQIGRNHWGINMVGTCQSDRTGAGKLGKAGVKAKEVVIGSHESLMYQHNTKALLYTVWGDNNFVKTLSNFHSPVVLRGGMKRKKRNRSTKRRDREFTDVDCPIQQKDYCETYHLIDKGNGAEAKYDLSTESHLHGWSPKLAARYFNMNINNAYKIHCYLFKKHHPTKVVMPLKECIHNLTHSLLQRGDSMRKRGSGAPPKATKDITTSSSVDGRKIRSDSVRQPFTSPTATVTGTPQTPASTITARALRYRQSDLTYIKCPGFNTGAKRARAYPSKYVCEQCSMEKGSDFWLCNSIKIVDGVKTVVNCHAAYHVEKKLYEITAPGSASVSTIVSELTE
;
A
#
# COMPACT_ATOMS: atom_id res chain seq x y z
N MET A 1 25.22 57.48 -33.90
CA MET A 1 24.08 58.30 -33.45
C MET A 1 23.54 57.71 -32.16
N ALA A 2 23.89 58.31 -31.01
CA ALA A 2 23.10 58.20 -29.78
C ALA A 2 22.01 59.30 -29.82
N PRO A 3 20.90 59.29 -29.04
CA PRO A 3 20.82 59.01 -27.59
C PRO A 3 19.69 58.04 -27.17
N ARG A 4 19.84 57.30 -26.05
CA ARG A 4 19.44 57.60 -24.65
C ARG A 4 17.94 57.96 -24.47
N LEU A 5 17.23 57.18 -23.64
CA LEU A 5 16.79 57.54 -22.28
C LEU A 5 15.73 56.54 -21.76
N ALA A 6 16.03 55.90 -20.62
CA ALA A 6 15.06 55.30 -19.70
C ALA A 6 14.31 56.44 -18.93
N PRO A 7 13.68 56.23 -17.76
CA PRO A 7 12.92 55.12 -17.16
C PRO A 7 11.54 55.62 -16.63
N LEU A 8 10.84 54.83 -15.79
CA LEU A 8 10.20 55.22 -14.50
C LEU A 8 8.76 54.72 -14.30
N PHE A 9 8.57 54.01 -13.16
CA PHE A 9 7.44 54.01 -12.21
C PHE A 9 6.01 53.85 -12.77
N GLY A 10 5.12 53.02 -12.21
CA GLY A 10 4.99 52.54 -10.85
C GLY A 10 3.52 52.65 -10.44
N VAL A 11 2.99 51.53 -9.94
CA VAL A 11 1.98 51.39 -8.88
C VAL A 11 0.49 51.72 -9.13
N TYR A 12 -0.33 50.80 -8.57
CA TYR A 12 -1.69 50.88 -8.02
C TYR A 12 -2.88 50.31 -8.82
N PHE A 13 -3.32 49.13 -8.34
CA PHE A 13 -4.68 48.77 -7.91
C PHE A 13 -5.87 49.40 -8.65
N LEU A 14 -6.78 48.57 -9.19
CA LEU A 14 -8.05 48.25 -8.51
C LEU A 14 -8.87 47.19 -9.25
N TRP A 15 -9.50 46.35 -8.44
CA TRP A 15 -10.58 45.40 -8.75
C TRP A 15 -11.77 46.00 -9.53
N GLY A 16 -12.42 45.16 -10.34
CA GLY A 16 -13.75 45.45 -10.88
C GLY A 16 -14.29 44.37 -11.81
N CYS A 17 -14.95 43.35 -11.24
CA CYS A 17 -15.86 42.45 -11.96
C CYS A 17 -16.94 43.24 -12.72
N ILE A 18 -17.32 42.82 -13.94
CA ILE A 18 -18.71 42.54 -14.35
C ILE A 18 -18.74 41.84 -15.72
N SER A 19 -19.68 40.89 -15.77
CA SER A 19 -20.00 39.84 -16.72
C SER A 19 -20.68 40.28 -18.04
N LEU A 20 -20.55 39.43 -19.09
CA LEU A 20 -21.46 39.17 -20.24
C LEU A 20 -21.48 40.22 -21.38
N LYS A 21 -21.45 39.93 -22.71
CA LYS A 21 -21.87 38.76 -23.52
C LYS A 21 -21.34 38.89 -24.99
N LYS A 22 -20.95 37.73 -25.56
CA LYS A 22 -21.09 37.19 -26.94
C LYS A 22 -20.67 37.97 -28.23
N SER A 23 -19.73 37.30 -28.94
CA SER A 23 -19.74 36.90 -30.38
C SER A 23 -19.26 37.92 -31.43
N THR A 24 -18.19 37.64 -32.20
CA THR A 24 -18.17 36.77 -33.40
C THR A 24 -16.74 36.75 -33.99
N TYR A 25 -16.47 35.76 -34.87
CA TYR A 25 -15.27 35.50 -35.70
C TYR A 25 -14.31 34.41 -35.21
N SER A 26 -14.53 33.21 -35.74
CA SER A 26 -13.48 32.27 -36.16
C SER A 26 -13.53 32.26 -37.71
N PRO A 27 -12.43 31.95 -38.43
CA PRO A 27 -12.21 30.53 -38.69
C PRO A 27 -10.73 30.09 -38.83
N ILE A 28 -10.58 28.75 -38.70
CA ILE A 28 -9.52 27.87 -39.20
C ILE A 28 -8.27 27.67 -38.31
N LEU A 29 -8.47 26.95 -37.20
CA LEU A 29 -7.55 25.90 -36.75
C LEU A 29 -8.35 24.60 -36.68
N ARG A 30 -7.84 23.52 -37.29
CA ARG A 30 -8.43 22.19 -37.21
C ARG A 30 -8.23 21.66 -35.78
N ASP A 31 -9.24 21.89 -34.95
CA ASP A 31 -9.43 21.20 -33.67
C ASP A 31 -9.75 19.72 -33.92
N MET A 32 -8.96 18.82 -33.34
CA MET A 32 -9.55 17.67 -32.66
C MET A 32 -9.25 17.80 -31.17
N PRO A 33 -10.23 18.11 -30.32
CA PRO A 33 -10.05 18.09 -28.88
C PRO A 33 -9.98 16.64 -28.39
N PRO A 34 -9.27 16.34 -27.28
CA PRO A 34 -9.43 15.06 -26.61
C PRO A 34 -10.86 15.05 -26.06
N ARG A 35 -11.78 14.32 -26.70
CA ARG A 35 -13.07 14.02 -26.08
C ARG A 35 -12.76 13.15 -24.87
N SER A 36 -13.00 13.67 -23.67
CA SER A 36 -13.08 12.85 -22.46
C SER A 36 -14.01 11.66 -22.76
N ALA A 37 -13.54 10.45 -22.49
CA ALA A 37 -14.37 9.25 -22.61
C ALA A 37 -15.64 9.46 -21.76
N ARG A 38 -16.81 9.07 -22.30
CA ARG A 38 -18.09 9.20 -21.59
C ARG A 38 -18.29 7.98 -20.71
N ILE A 39 -18.87 8.11 -19.52
CA ILE A 39 -19.26 7.02 -18.64
C ILE A 39 -20.24 6.10 -19.39
N SER A 40 -20.01 4.79 -19.27
CA SER A 40 -20.81 3.75 -19.88
C SER A 40 -22.26 3.86 -19.42
N LEU A 41 -23.15 4.15 -20.38
CA LEU A 41 -24.58 4.32 -20.10
C LEU A 41 -25.20 3.05 -19.51
N GLU A 42 -24.74 1.88 -19.95
CA GLU A 42 -25.19 0.59 -19.46
C GLU A 42 -24.84 0.40 -17.99
N TRP A 43 -23.58 0.64 -17.64
CA TRP A 43 -23.09 0.54 -16.27
C TRP A 43 -23.73 1.61 -15.38
N ALA A 44 -23.81 2.85 -15.83
CA ALA A 44 -24.40 3.93 -15.06
C ALA A 44 -25.88 3.68 -14.71
N LYS A 45 -26.65 3.11 -15.64
CA LYS A 45 -28.03 2.67 -15.40
C LYS A 45 -28.12 1.50 -14.41
N SER A 46 -27.09 0.67 -14.30
CA SER A 46 -27.09 -0.44 -13.34
C SER A 46 -27.05 0.01 -11.88
N LEU A 47 -26.62 1.26 -11.62
CA LEU A 47 -26.59 1.85 -10.28
C LEU A 47 -27.93 2.49 -9.87
N VAL A 48 -28.93 2.51 -10.75
CA VAL A 48 -30.27 3.01 -10.41
C VAL A 48 -30.91 2.08 -9.37
N GLY A 49 -31.45 2.67 -8.30
CA GLY A 49 -31.96 1.98 -7.13
C GLY A 49 -30.96 1.80 -6.00
N LEU A 50 -29.68 2.18 -6.20
CA LEU A 50 -28.66 2.11 -5.15
C LEU A 50 -29.02 3.02 -3.98
N SER A 51 -29.09 2.45 -2.77
CA SER A 51 -29.31 3.19 -1.53
C SER A 51 -28.08 4.03 -1.16
N MET A 52 -28.33 5.25 -0.72
CA MET A 52 -27.32 6.27 -0.45
C MET A 52 -27.52 6.85 0.94
N LYS A 53 -26.41 7.18 1.63
CA LYS A 53 -26.38 7.95 2.88
C LYS A 53 -25.54 9.21 2.67
N VAL A 54 -26.19 10.27 2.21
CA VAL A 54 -25.53 11.49 1.77
C VAL A 54 -25.62 12.54 2.88
N PRO A 55 -24.53 13.26 3.18
CA PRO A 55 -24.58 14.28 4.21
C PRO A 55 -25.55 15.42 3.83
N ASP A 56 -25.95 16.18 4.85
CA ASP A 56 -26.36 17.56 4.73
C ASP A 56 -25.27 18.37 4.00
N TYR A 57 -25.20 19.70 3.95
CA TYR A 57 -24.14 20.41 3.16
C TYR A 57 -24.07 20.15 1.64
N TRP A 58 -24.64 19.08 1.10
CA TRP A 58 -24.87 18.86 -0.33
C TRP A 58 -25.96 19.77 -0.89
N TRP A 59 -26.57 20.59 -0.04
CA TRP A 59 -27.66 21.49 -0.38
C TRP A 59 -27.32 22.92 0.03
N ASP A 60 -27.73 23.85 -0.82
CA ASP A 60 -27.56 25.28 -0.58
C ASP A 60 -28.25 25.70 0.72
N GLY A 61 -27.52 26.45 1.55
CA GLY A 61 -28.00 26.96 2.82
C GLY A 61 -27.89 26.00 4.01
N CYS A 62 -27.49 24.74 3.80
CA CYS A 62 -27.29 23.78 4.90
C CYS A 62 -25.81 23.54 5.18
N LYS A 63 -25.45 23.37 6.45
CA LYS A 63 -24.04 23.23 6.89
C LYS A 63 -23.80 22.04 7.83
N GLY A 64 -24.78 21.15 7.95
CA GLY A 64 -24.72 19.97 8.82
C GLY A 64 -23.90 18.83 8.20
N TYR A 65 -23.50 17.85 9.01
CA TYR A 65 -22.87 16.59 8.56
C TYR A 65 -23.76 15.37 8.80
N ARG A 66 -25.05 15.59 9.06
CA ARG A 66 -26.00 14.51 9.30
C ARG A 66 -26.19 13.76 7.97
N LEU A 67 -26.17 12.44 8.01
CA LEU A 67 -26.43 11.63 6.82
C LEU A 67 -27.94 11.45 6.64
N ASN A 68 -28.40 11.58 5.40
CA ASN A 68 -29.79 11.41 5.00
C ASN A 68 -29.87 10.23 4.04
N ASP A 69 -30.92 9.45 4.20
CA ASP A 69 -31.19 8.33 3.34
C ASP A 69 -31.72 8.83 2.00
N GLY A 70 -31.22 8.24 0.92
CA GLY A 70 -31.70 8.48 -0.43
C GLY A 70 -31.44 7.29 -1.34
N VAL A 71 -31.81 7.44 -2.60
CA VAL A 71 -31.69 6.43 -3.63
C VAL A 71 -31.28 7.07 -4.95
N ILE A 72 -30.43 6.41 -5.71
CA ILE A 72 -30.17 6.82 -7.09
C ILE A 72 -31.44 6.57 -7.92
N ASP A 73 -32.07 7.63 -8.40
CA ASP A 73 -33.31 7.59 -9.18
C ASP A 73 -33.04 7.41 -10.68
N SER A 74 -32.04 8.09 -11.22
CA SER A 74 -31.72 8.05 -12.65
C SER A 74 -30.29 8.48 -12.95
N TYR A 75 -29.86 8.36 -14.20
CA TYR A 75 -28.54 8.81 -14.66
C TYR A 75 -28.70 9.83 -15.80
N ASP A 76 -28.01 10.97 -15.67
CA ASP A 76 -27.95 12.03 -16.67
C ASP A 76 -26.75 11.81 -17.60
N SER A 77 -27.04 11.44 -18.85
CA SER A 77 -26.03 11.19 -19.87
C SER A 77 -25.37 12.46 -20.44
N VAL A 78 -25.95 13.64 -20.21
CA VAL A 78 -25.37 14.92 -20.64
C VAL A 78 -24.34 15.39 -19.62
N GLU A 79 -24.74 15.42 -18.34
CA GLU A 79 -23.91 15.87 -17.22
C GLU A 79 -22.95 14.80 -16.71
N GLN A 80 -23.11 13.54 -17.15
CA GLN A 80 -22.30 12.40 -16.76
C GLN A 80 -22.36 12.12 -15.24
N LYS A 81 -23.56 12.26 -14.66
CA LYS A 81 -23.83 12.23 -13.21
C LYS A 81 -25.13 11.47 -12.90
N TRP A 82 -25.28 11.00 -11.67
CA TRP A 82 -26.46 10.30 -11.16
C TRP A 82 -27.39 11.26 -10.42
N ASN A 83 -28.70 11.12 -10.61
CA ASN A 83 -29.72 11.83 -9.86
C ASN A 83 -30.03 11.08 -8.56
N LEU A 84 -29.79 11.73 -7.43
CA LEU A 84 -30.19 11.28 -6.11
C LEU A 84 -31.58 11.83 -5.78
N LEU A 85 -32.45 10.94 -5.29
CA LEU A 85 -33.71 11.26 -4.66
C LEU A 85 -33.62 10.95 -3.16
N LEU A 86 -33.97 11.89 -2.29
CA LEU A 86 -33.91 11.69 -0.84
C LEU A 86 -35.22 11.12 -0.30
N ASN A 87 -35.12 10.33 0.77
CA ASN A 87 -36.29 9.69 1.40
C ASN A 87 -37.02 10.61 2.40
N SER A 88 -36.41 11.73 2.81
CA SER A 88 -36.81 12.47 4.02
C SER A 88 -37.15 13.95 3.81
N ARG A 89 -37.48 14.39 2.60
CA ARG A 89 -38.10 15.71 2.36
C ARG A 89 -39.33 15.52 1.48
N ASP A 90 -40.37 16.32 1.71
CA ASP A 90 -41.55 16.46 0.82
C ASP A 90 -41.20 17.09 -0.54
N ASP A 91 -39.95 16.94 -0.97
CA ASP A 91 -39.37 17.54 -2.14
C ASP A 91 -38.91 16.43 -3.09
N ASN A 92 -39.50 16.39 -4.28
CA ASN A 92 -39.16 15.43 -5.33
C ASN A 92 -37.93 15.86 -6.14
N ASP A 93 -37.17 16.83 -5.63
CA ASP A 93 -35.98 17.36 -6.25
C ASP A 93 -34.89 16.29 -6.42
N ARG A 94 -34.23 16.36 -7.58
CA ARG A 94 -33.16 15.46 -8.00
C ARG A 94 -31.82 16.15 -7.90
N TYR A 95 -30.86 15.53 -7.22
CA TYR A 95 -29.53 16.09 -7.02
C TYR A 95 -28.48 15.35 -7.83
N LEU A 96 -27.70 16.06 -8.65
CA LEU A 96 -26.67 15.46 -9.49
C LEU A 96 -25.42 15.09 -8.67
N MET A 97 -25.04 13.81 -8.71
CA MET A 97 -23.88 13.23 -8.06
C MET A 97 -22.87 12.72 -9.10
N ASN A 98 -21.59 13.04 -8.94
CA ASN A 98 -20.55 12.37 -9.72
C ASN A 98 -20.25 10.97 -9.15
N TYR A 99 -19.48 10.15 -9.88
CA TYR A 99 -19.23 8.78 -9.45
C TYR A 99 -18.47 8.71 -8.11
N THR A 100 -17.50 9.60 -7.88
CA THR A 100 -16.76 9.66 -6.63
C THR A 100 -17.69 9.82 -5.43
N ALA A 101 -18.73 10.64 -5.57
CA ALA A 101 -19.74 10.80 -4.53
C ALA A 101 -20.66 9.57 -4.42
N VAL A 102 -21.04 8.96 -5.54
CA VAL A 102 -21.81 7.71 -5.54
C VAL A 102 -21.05 6.61 -4.79
N SER A 103 -19.76 6.42 -5.08
CA SER A 103 -18.94 5.41 -4.40
C SER A 103 -18.67 5.75 -2.94
N THR A 104 -18.54 7.03 -2.58
CA THR A 104 -18.26 7.46 -1.21
C THR A 104 -19.47 7.35 -0.29
N TYR A 105 -20.67 7.68 -0.78
CA TYR A 105 -21.88 7.78 0.02
C TYR A 105 -22.89 6.65 -0.21
N ALA A 106 -22.52 5.60 -0.94
CA ALA A 106 -23.33 4.39 -1.02
C ALA A 106 -23.57 3.82 0.38
N ASP A 107 -24.81 3.42 0.67
CA ASP A 107 -25.17 2.89 1.98
C ASP A 107 -24.58 1.48 2.17
N SER A 108 -23.40 1.41 2.80
CA SER A 108 -22.71 0.15 3.07
C SER A 108 -23.46 -0.79 4.02
N ASP A 109 -24.43 -0.26 4.78
CA ASP A 109 -25.27 -1.05 5.68
C ASP A 109 -26.50 -1.65 4.96
N SER A 110 -26.73 -1.29 3.70
CA SER A 110 -27.86 -1.80 2.92
C SER A 110 -27.67 -3.28 2.58
N SER A 111 -28.73 -4.08 2.76
CA SER A 111 -28.72 -5.50 2.40
C SER A 111 -28.58 -5.77 0.90
N THR A 112 -28.79 -4.76 0.06
CA THR A 112 -28.71 -4.86 -1.41
C THR A 112 -27.41 -4.29 -1.98
N ILE A 113 -26.50 -3.74 -1.15
CA ILE A 113 -25.25 -3.09 -1.63
C ILE A 113 -24.39 -4.04 -2.49
N ASP A 114 -24.34 -5.32 -2.11
CA ASP A 114 -23.58 -6.37 -2.80
C ASP A 114 -24.11 -6.66 -4.23
N GLU A 115 -25.35 -6.25 -4.55
CA GLU A 115 -25.96 -6.44 -5.87
C GLU A 115 -25.40 -5.47 -6.92
N TYR A 116 -24.91 -4.30 -6.49
CA TYR A 116 -24.51 -3.19 -7.37
C TYR A 116 -23.03 -3.24 -7.78
N GLN A 117 -22.17 -4.00 -7.09
CA GLN A 117 -20.76 -4.26 -7.44
C GLN A 117 -19.99 -3.00 -7.91
N LEU A 118 -19.96 -1.96 -7.06
CA LEU A 118 -19.37 -0.65 -7.38
C LEU A 118 -17.85 -0.75 -7.70
N PRO A 119 -17.40 -0.39 -8.92
CA PRO A 119 -15.98 -0.35 -9.28
C PRO A 119 -15.21 0.82 -8.62
N PHE A 120 -13.88 0.79 -8.65
CA PHE A 120 -13.05 1.87 -8.10
C PHE A 120 -13.22 3.21 -8.83
N ALA A 121 -13.31 3.17 -10.15
CA ALA A 121 -13.49 4.32 -11.01
C ALA A 121 -14.75 4.15 -11.86
N ALA A 122 -15.23 5.27 -12.42
CA ALA A 122 -16.32 5.19 -13.37
C ALA A 122 -15.90 4.36 -14.58
N ILE A 123 -16.78 3.49 -15.06
CA ILE A 123 -16.55 2.74 -16.29
C ILE A 123 -16.95 3.66 -17.44
N TYR A 124 -16.06 3.89 -18.38
CA TYR A 124 -16.28 4.72 -19.56
C TYR A 124 -16.55 3.87 -20.81
N ASP A 125 -17.42 4.36 -21.70
CA ASP A 125 -17.55 3.90 -23.08
C ASP A 125 -16.17 3.96 -23.76
N GLY A 126 -15.67 2.80 -24.16
CA GLY A 126 -14.32 2.63 -24.69
C GLY A 126 -13.30 2.05 -23.71
N ASP A 127 -13.61 1.91 -22.41
CA ASP A 127 -12.76 1.17 -21.45
C ASP A 127 -12.68 -0.32 -21.77
N ASP A 128 -13.61 -0.82 -22.59
CA ASP A 128 -13.61 -2.16 -23.17
C ASP A 128 -12.75 -2.28 -24.43
N ILE A 129 -12.18 -1.16 -24.91
CA ILE A 129 -11.28 -1.11 -26.07
C ILE A 129 -9.85 -1.13 -25.56
N ILE A 130 -9.14 -2.20 -25.88
CA ILE A 130 -7.70 -2.29 -25.62
C ILE A 130 -6.98 -2.31 -26.97
N ASP A 131 -6.12 -1.31 -27.19
CA ASP A 131 -5.22 -1.26 -28.34
C ASP A 131 -3.96 -2.07 -28.01
N ALA A 132 -3.69 -3.11 -28.79
CA ALA A 132 -2.53 -3.97 -28.57
C ALA A 132 -1.24 -3.41 -29.21
N ASN A 133 -1.21 -2.13 -29.60
CA ASN A 133 -0.07 -1.45 -30.23
C ASN A 133 0.46 -2.11 -31.52
N ASN A 134 -0.35 -2.97 -32.12
CA ASN A 134 -0.12 -3.62 -33.41
C ASN A 134 -1.19 -3.23 -34.44
N GLY A 135 -1.98 -2.20 -34.15
CA GLY A 135 -3.11 -1.76 -34.96
C GLY A 135 -4.39 -2.59 -34.77
N VAL A 136 -4.37 -3.63 -33.92
CA VAL A 136 -5.55 -4.44 -33.58
C VAL A 136 -6.15 -3.93 -32.28
N ARG A 137 -7.42 -3.55 -32.36
CA ARG A 137 -8.24 -3.20 -31.19
C ARG A 137 -9.09 -4.38 -30.78
N TYR A 138 -9.08 -4.68 -29.48
CA TYR A 138 -9.90 -5.72 -28.88
C TYR A 138 -11.06 -5.07 -28.14
N PHE A 139 -12.24 -5.67 -28.27
CA PHE A 139 -13.50 -5.12 -27.76
C PHE A 139 -14.22 -6.15 -26.90
N ARG A 140 -15.11 -5.66 -26.03
CA ARG A 140 -16.10 -6.52 -25.38
C ARG A 140 -16.97 -7.20 -26.43
N THR A 141 -17.09 -8.51 -26.31
CA THR A 141 -17.90 -9.32 -27.23
C THR A 141 -19.40 -9.14 -26.95
N PRO A 142 -20.28 -9.19 -27.96
CA PRO A 142 -21.71 -9.08 -27.75
C PRO A 142 -22.28 -10.38 -27.13
N PRO A 143 -23.36 -10.32 -26.32
CA PRO A 143 -23.99 -11.51 -25.75
C PRO A 143 -24.46 -12.54 -26.78
N THR A 144 -24.77 -12.10 -28.00
CA THR A 144 -25.19 -12.97 -29.12
C THR A 144 -24.08 -13.91 -29.62
N GLU A 145 -22.83 -13.64 -29.27
CA GLU A 145 -21.68 -14.49 -29.61
C GLU A 145 -21.39 -15.56 -28.54
N TRP A 146 -22.26 -15.70 -27.53
CA TRP A 146 -22.10 -16.66 -26.45
C TRP A 146 -23.25 -17.66 -26.44
N THR A 147 -22.89 -18.93 -26.22
CA THR A 147 -23.84 -20.03 -26.11
C THR A 147 -23.74 -20.65 -24.72
N LYS A 148 -24.89 -20.89 -24.09
CA LYS A 148 -24.96 -21.64 -22.83
C LYS A 148 -24.58 -23.09 -23.11
N ILE A 149 -23.68 -23.64 -22.30
CA ILE A 149 -23.29 -25.05 -22.38
C ILE A 149 -24.13 -25.86 -21.40
N GLU A 150 -24.82 -26.86 -21.93
CA GLU A 150 -25.50 -27.88 -21.12
C GLU A 150 -24.63 -29.13 -21.10
N LEU A 151 -24.41 -29.66 -19.90
CA LEU A 151 -23.70 -30.92 -19.72
C LEU A 151 -24.73 -32.05 -19.83
N GLU A 152 -24.45 -33.06 -20.67
CA GLU A 152 -25.31 -34.23 -20.74
C GLU A 152 -25.30 -35.01 -19.41
N ALA A 153 -26.40 -35.68 -19.11
CA ALA A 153 -26.55 -36.43 -17.87
C ALA A 153 -25.45 -37.52 -17.75
N GLY A 154 -24.64 -37.44 -16.70
CA GLY A 154 -23.53 -38.37 -16.45
C GLY A 154 -22.19 -37.94 -17.05
N LEU A 155 -22.16 -36.90 -17.88
CA LEU A 155 -20.91 -36.28 -18.36
C LEU A 155 -20.47 -35.15 -17.43
N ASN A 156 -19.15 -34.95 -17.41
CA ASN A 156 -18.50 -33.88 -16.64
C ASN A 156 -17.95 -32.78 -17.53
N GLU A 157 -18.09 -32.92 -18.85
CA GLU A 157 -17.57 -32.02 -19.87
C GLU A 157 -18.62 -31.77 -20.96
N GLY A 158 -18.51 -30.65 -21.67
CA GLY A 158 -19.38 -30.30 -22.77
C GLY A 158 -18.83 -29.14 -23.60
N GLY A 159 -19.59 -28.72 -24.61
CA GLY A 159 -19.17 -27.65 -25.52
C GLY A 159 -17.93 -28.02 -26.35
N ARG A 160 -17.26 -27.02 -26.92
CA ARG A 160 -15.98 -27.22 -27.64
C ARG A 160 -14.82 -27.34 -26.66
N THR A 161 -13.85 -28.16 -27.01
CA THR A 161 -12.54 -28.15 -26.35
C THR A 161 -11.84 -26.82 -26.64
N ILE A 162 -11.23 -26.27 -25.59
CA ILE A 162 -10.30 -25.14 -25.67
C ILE A 162 -8.94 -25.66 -25.26
N ASP A 163 -8.00 -25.65 -26.20
CA ASP A 163 -6.62 -26.05 -25.94
C ASP A 163 -5.85 -24.89 -25.29
N PRO A 164 -5.20 -25.12 -24.13
CA PRO A 164 -4.28 -24.17 -23.55
C PRO A 164 -3.09 -23.92 -24.47
N ILE A 165 -2.53 -22.71 -24.41
CA ILE A 165 -1.23 -22.44 -25.02
C ILE A 165 -0.20 -23.28 -24.26
N GLU A 166 0.58 -24.06 -25.00
CA GLU A 166 1.59 -24.93 -24.40
C GLU A 166 2.65 -24.10 -23.66
N TRP A 167 3.00 -24.55 -22.45
CA TRP A 167 4.04 -23.90 -21.67
C TRP A 167 5.41 -24.40 -22.11
N THR A 168 6.26 -23.49 -22.60
CA THR A 168 7.56 -23.82 -23.19
C THR A 168 8.73 -23.63 -22.23
N GLY A 169 8.48 -23.59 -20.92
CA GLY A 169 9.52 -23.37 -19.93
C GLY A 169 10.49 -24.55 -19.83
N GLU A 170 11.77 -24.29 -20.11
CA GLU A 170 12.80 -25.33 -20.32
C GLU A 170 13.45 -25.91 -19.05
N LYS A 171 13.21 -25.36 -17.85
CA LYS A 171 14.02 -25.69 -16.66
C LYS A 171 13.20 -26.35 -15.55
N GLU A 172 13.56 -27.59 -15.23
CA GLU A 172 13.04 -28.32 -14.06
C GLU A 172 13.47 -27.65 -12.74
N GLU A 173 14.63 -27.01 -12.72
CA GLU A 173 15.17 -26.36 -11.53
C GLU A 173 14.56 -24.95 -11.33
N PRO A 174 13.85 -24.71 -10.20
CA PRO A 174 13.14 -23.45 -9.97
C PRO A 174 14.06 -22.27 -9.63
N VAL A 175 15.32 -22.54 -9.22
CA VAL A 175 16.32 -21.51 -8.91
C VAL A 175 17.40 -21.55 -9.98
N ASN A 176 17.68 -20.39 -10.58
CA ASN A 176 18.74 -20.23 -11.57
C ASN A 176 20.03 -19.85 -10.83
N ILE A 177 20.84 -20.87 -10.51
CA ILE A 177 22.07 -20.73 -9.72
C ILE A 177 23.12 -21.74 -10.21
N THR A 178 24.39 -21.33 -10.24
CA THR A 178 25.50 -22.23 -10.60
C THR A 178 26.05 -23.00 -9.38
N ASP A 179 26.84 -24.04 -9.62
CA ASP A 179 27.47 -24.80 -8.54
C ASP A 179 28.49 -23.95 -7.75
N GLU A 180 29.22 -23.05 -8.42
CA GLU A 180 30.13 -22.09 -7.79
C GLU A 180 29.36 -21.11 -6.89
N GLU A 181 28.22 -20.61 -7.37
CA GLU A 181 27.35 -19.76 -6.56
C GLU A 181 26.80 -20.54 -5.35
N ILE A 182 26.36 -21.78 -5.52
CA ILE A 182 25.91 -22.64 -4.40
C ILE A 182 27.02 -22.79 -3.35
N GLU A 183 28.26 -23.03 -3.76
CA GLU A 183 29.39 -23.16 -2.83
C GLU A 183 29.64 -21.84 -2.09
N SER A 184 29.52 -20.70 -2.77
CA SER A 184 29.65 -19.38 -2.14
C SER A 184 28.61 -19.13 -1.03
N LEU A 185 27.44 -19.79 -1.10
CA LEU A 185 26.35 -19.69 -0.13
C LEU A 185 26.54 -20.55 1.12
N LYS A 186 27.50 -21.47 1.14
CA LYS A 186 27.77 -22.36 2.27
C LYS A 186 28.68 -21.70 3.31
N ASP A 187 28.55 -22.07 4.58
CA ASP A 187 29.55 -21.76 5.61
C ASP A 187 30.69 -22.79 5.62
N SER A 188 31.60 -22.67 6.61
CA SER A 188 32.71 -23.60 6.80
C SER A 188 32.28 -25.04 7.06
N ASP A 189 31.06 -25.25 7.54
CA ASP A 189 30.49 -26.57 7.80
C ASP A 189 29.72 -27.12 6.58
N GLY A 190 29.76 -26.41 5.46
CA GLY A 190 29.05 -26.76 4.23
C GLY A 190 27.54 -26.45 4.27
N GLU A 191 27.04 -25.75 5.29
CA GLU A 191 25.62 -25.42 5.41
C GLU A 191 25.26 -24.15 4.64
N ILE A 192 24.17 -24.20 3.87
CA ILE A 192 23.68 -23.05 3.12
C ILE A 192 23.14 -22.00 4.10
N ARG A 193 23.67 -20.78 4.06
CA ARG A 193 23.31 -19.71 5.00
C ARG A 193 22.31 -18.75 4.41
N TYR A 194 21.20 -18.55 5.11
CA TYR A 194 20.18 -17.56 4.75
C TYR A 194 20.76 -16.16 4.49
N GLY A 195 21.68 -15.67 5.33
CA GLY A 195 22.28 -14.34 5.15
C GLY A 195 23.03 -14.20 3.83
N LYS A 196 23.71 -15.27 3.38
CA LYS A 196 24.39 -15.31 2.09
C LYS A 196 23.40 -15.37 0.92
N VAL A 197 22.33 -16.17 1.05
CA VAL A 197 21.24 -16.20 0.06
C VAL A 197 20.56 -14.84 -0.06
N PHE A 198 20.35 -14.15 1.05
CA PHE A 198 19.78 -12.80 1.10
C PHE A 198 20.63 -11.80 0.32
N GLU A 199 21.94 -11.74 0.59
CA GLU A 199 22.87 -10.85 -0.11
C GLU A 199 23.02 -11.22 -1.60
N TRP A 200 23.02 -12.51 -1.94
CA TRP A 200 23.04 -12.96 -3.34
C TRP A 200 21.79 -12.48 -4.10
N LEU A 201 20.64 -12.37 -3.44
CA LEU A 201 19.39 -11.93 -4.07
C LEU A 201 19.22 -10.40 -4.12
N LEU A 202 20.09 -9.63 -3.46
CA LEU A 202 20.04 -8.17 -3.52
C LEU A 202 20.34 -7.65 -4.95
N PRO A 203 19.77 -6.48 -5.31
CA PRO A 203 19.92 -5.89 -6.63
C PRO A 203 21.40 -5.58 -6.94
N ARG A 204 21.69 -5.58 -8.23
CA ARG A 204 23.01 -5.28 -8.80
C ARG A 204 22.93 -4.07 -9.71
N PHE A 205 23.94 -3.20 -9.59
CA PHE A 205 24.02 -1.90 -10.25
C PHE A 205 25.25 -1.84 -11.16
N GLY A 206 25.38 -0.76 -11.92
CA GLY A 206 26.40 -0.62 -12.96
C GLY A 206 26.08 -1.36 -14.25
N GLU A 207 26.87 -1.08 -15.29
CA GLU A 207 26.76 -1.74 -16.61
C GLU A 207 27.15 -3.22 -16.53
N ASP A 208 28.16 -3.53 -15.72
CA ASP A 208 28.70 -4.88 -15.51
C ASP A 208 27.93 -5.69 -14.45
N LYS A 209 26.96 -5.08 -13.77
CA LYS A 209 26.15 -5.69 -12.69
C LYS A 209 26.98 -6.21 -11.51
N ASN A 210 28.14 -5.60 -11.23
CA ASN A 210 28.97 -5.99 -10.10
C ASN A 210 28.67 -5.21 -8.81
N GLU A 211 28.28 -3.95 -8.95
CA GLU A 211 28.02 -3.06 -7.80
C GLU A 211 26.84 -3.58 -6.95
N THR A 212 27.08 -3.73 -5.65
CA THR A 212 26.09 -4.17 -4.67
C THR A 212 25.13 -3.04 -4.30
N LEU A 213 23.99 -3.38 -3.71
CA LEU A 213 23.08 -2.40 -3.09
C LEU A 213 23.80 -1.47 -2.10
N PHE A 214 24.74 -1.99 -1.31
CA PHE A 214 25.39 -1.19 -0.27
C PHE A 214 26.38 -0.20 -0.86
N GLU A 215 27.10 -0.57 -1.92
CA GLU A 215 28.00 0.33 -2.66
C GLU A 215 27.22 1.44 -3.35
N PHE A 216 26.21 1.05 -4.14
CA PHE A 216 25.34 1.98 -4.85
C PHE A 216 24.71 3.00 -3.90
N GLN A 217 24.12 2.50 -2.82
CA GLN A 217 23.46 3.34 -1.82
C GLN A 217 24.46 4.25 -1.09
N ALA A 218 25.67 3.75 -0.76
CA ALA A 218 26.69 4.57 -0.10
C ALA A 218 27.11 5.75 -0.99
N ALA A 219 27.32 5.52 -2.29
CA ALA A 219 27.66 6.58 -3.24
C ALA A 219 26.57 7.66 -3.31
N ARG A 220 25.28 7.27 -3.40
CA ARG A 220 24.18 8.24 -3.42
C ARG A 220 24.07 9.04 -2.12
N MET A 221 24.31 8.38 -0.99
CA MET A 221 24.30 9.04 0.32
C MET A 221 25.49 9.99 0.50
N ARG A 222 26.67 9.71 -0.09
CA ARG A 222 27.82 10.63 -0.12
C ARG A 222 27.54 11.85 -0.97
N ASN A 223 27.06 11.68 -2.21
CA ASN A 223 26.68 12.81 -3.07
C ASN A 223 25.67 13.73 -2.39
N TYR A 224 24.61 13.15 -1.82
CA TYR A 224 23.59 13.94 -1.13
C TYR A 224 24.11 14.58 0.17
N MET A 225 25.06 13.94 0.86
CA MET A 225 25.76 14.54 2.00
C MET A 225 26.55 15.78 1.57
N THR A 226 27.37 15.67 0.54
CA THR A 226 28.15 16.80 -0.02
C THR A 226 27.23 17.94 -0.43
N LYS A 227 26.12 17.64 -1.11
CA LYS A 227 25.10 18.63 -1.47
C LYS A 227 24.64 19.43 -0.26
N LYS A 228 24.23 18.75 0.82
CA LYS A 228 23.76 19.42 2.04
C LYS A 228 24.84 20.24 2.73
N VAL A 229 26.09 19.77 2.71
CA VAL A 229 27.22 20.50 3.31
C VAL A 229 27.49 21.79 2.52
N VAL A 230 27.52 21.71 1.20
CA VAL A 230 27.87 22.81 0.31
C VAL A 230 26.72 23.80 0.16
N GLU A 231 25.51 23.32 -0.11
CA GLU A 231 24.35 24.16 -0.44
C GLU A 231 23.58 24.62 0.80
N ASP A 232 23.36 23.73 1.78
CA ASP A 232 22.54 24.03 2.96
C ASP A 232 23.38 24.46 4.19
N GLY A 233 24.72 24.45 4.07
CA GLY A 233 25.62 24.66 5.20
C GLY A 233 25.47 23.61 6.31
N TRP A 234 24.92 22.44 6.00
CA TRP A 234 24.69 21.37 6.96
C TRP A 234 26.00 20.82 7.51
N LYS A 235 26.05 20.54 8.81
CA LYS A 235 27.24 20.00 9.48
C LYS A 235 26.98 18.60 10.02
N PRO A 236 27.55 17.54 9.42
CA PRO A 236 27.44 16.18 9.93
C PRO A 236 27.97 16.09 11.37
N LYS A 237 27.33 15.23 12.18
CA LYS A 237 27.70 15.02 13.59
C LYS A 237 28.78 13.96 13.76
N TYR A 238 28.92 13.04 12.81
CA TYR A 238 29.86 11.93 12.84
C TYR A 238 30.89 12.04 11.70
N TYR A 239 30.44 12.29 10.47
CA TYR A 239 31.27 12.34 9.26
C TYR A 239 31.91 13.73 9.07
N GLN A 240 32.83 14.10 9.97
CA GLN A 240 33.35 15.48 10.06
C GLN A 240 34.70 15.71 9.37
N GLY A 241 35.49 14.66 9.15
CA GLY A 241 36.79 14.72 8.49
C GLY A 241 36.69 14.50 6.98
N ALA A 242 37.70 14.96 6.24
CA ALA A 242 37.81 14.71 4.80
C ALA A 242 37.83 13.20 4.47
N ASP A 243 38.40 12.38 5.36
CA ASP A 243 38.46 10.92 5.20
C ASP A 243 37.27 10.18 5.86
N ASP A 244 36.45 10.86 6.67
CA ASP A 244 35.31 10.25 7.36
C ASP A 244 34.07 10.30 6.42
N THR A 245 34.00 9.41 5.43
CA THR A 245 32.88 9.32 4.48
C THR A 245 31.97 8.09 4.73
N ILE A 246 30.77 8.09 4.13
CA ILE A 246 29.85 6.94 4.23
C ILE A 246 30.39 5.79 3.37
N GLN A 247 30.66 4.65 4.00
CA GLN A 247 31.16 3.43 3.36
C GLN A 247 30.04 2.40 3.13
N PRO A 248 30.20 1.45 2.19
CA PRO A 248 29.21 0.39 1.94
C PRO A 248 28.85 -0.39 3.21
N ASP A 249 29.84 -0.75 4.02
CA ASP A 249 29.62 -1.47 5.29
C ASP A 249 28.83 -0.65 6.31
N HIS A 250 28.95 0.69 6.29
CA HIS A 250 28.10 1.54 7.12
C HIS A 250 26.63 1.40 6.71
N VAL A 251 26.36 1.35 5.40
CA VAL A 251 25.00 1.15 4.85
C VAL A 251 24.47 -0.24 5.21
N ALA A 252 25.30 -1.28 5.14
CA ALA A 252 24.92 -2.61 5.61
C ALA A 252 24.50 -2.57 7.10
N ARG A 253 25.32 -1.95 7.98
CA ARG A 253 24.99 -1.76 9.39
C ARG A 253 23.73 -0.91 9.60
N PHE A 254 23.46 0.06 8.72
CA PHE A 254 22.23 0.86 8.75
C PHE A 254 21.00 -0.02 8.52
N TYR A 255 20.98 -0.86 7.48
CA TYR A 255 19.91 -1.84 7.27
C TYR A 255 19.80 -2.85 8.41
N GLY A 256 20.93 -3.31 8.97
CA GLY A 256 20.95 -4.12 10.20
C GLY A 256 20.29 -3.42 11.39
N SER A 257 20.49 -2.11 11.53
CA SER A 257 19.86 -1.29 12.57
C SER A 257 18.35 -1.17 12.36
N LEU A 258 17.89 -1.07 11.10
CA LEU A 258 16.46 -1.07 10.79
C LEU A 258 15.80 -2.43 11.11
N LEU A 259 16.48 -3.55 10.82
CA LEU A 259 15.99 -4.88 11.19
C LEU A 259 15.93 -5.06 12.70
N ALA A 260 16.97 -4.65 13.43
CA ALA A 260 16.98 -4.68 14.89
C ALA A 260 15.88 -3.78 15.49
N LYS A 261 15.64 -2.60 14.90
CA LYS A 261 14.52 -1.72 15.28
C LYS A 261 13.18 -2.45 15.11
N MET A 262 12.96 -3.08 13.96
CA MET A 262 11.74 -3.84 13.65
C MET A 262 11.52 -4.99 14.62
N LEU A 263 12.55 -5.82 14.87
CA LEU A 263 12.49 -6.97 15.78
C LEU A 263 12.18 -6.59 17.22
N THR A 264 12.47 -5.36 17.59
CA THR A 264 12.35 -4.89 18.95
C THR A 264 11.16 -3.94 19.17
N GLY A 265 10.30 -3.72 18.16
CA GLY A 265 9.05 -2.96 18.31
C GLY A 265 9.14 -1.49 17.90
N SER A 266 9.95 -1.17 16.90
CA SER A 266 10.00 0.13 16.22
C SER A 266 10.38 1.33 17.10
N ARG A 267 11.37 1.16 17.98
CA ARG A 267 11.90 2.24 18.83
C ARG A 267 12.47 3.41 18.02
N SER A 268 12.33 4.64 18.53
CA SER A 268 12.97 5.84 17.96
C SER A 268 14.50 5.78 18.12
N ILE A 269 15.24 6.56 17.33
CA ILE A 269 16.72 6.62 17.44
C ILE A 269 17.13 6.99 18.88
N ASN A 270 16.44 7.93 19.52
CA ASN A 270 16.72 8.30 20.91
C ASN A 270 16.51 7.13 21.89
N GLN A 271 15.47 6.33 21.68
CA GLN A 271 15.21 5.15 22.50
C GLN A 271 16.26 4.06 22.28
N MET A 272 16.60 3.75 21.03
CA MET A 272 17.60 2.72 20.70
C MET A 272 18.95 2.97 21.38
N PHE A 273 19.34 4.24 21.50
CA PHE A 273 20.58 4.68 22.16
C PHE A 273 20.37 5.12 23.63
N CYS A 274 19.28 4.72 24.26
CA CYS A 274 18.99 5.08 25.65
C CYS A 274 20.01 4.45 26.61
N THR A 275 20.61 5.26 27.47
CA THR A 275 21.47 4.82 28.58
C THR A 275 20.74 4.79 29.92
N ARG A 276 19.47 5.21 29.95
CA ARG A 276 18.68 5.37 31.17
C ARG A 276 17.75 4.19 31.44
N GLU A 277 17.16 3.64 30.39
CA GLU A 277 16.08 2.65 30.43
C GLU A 277 16.47 1.43 29.58
N ILE A 278 16.56 0.26 30.22
CA ILE A 278 16.99 -0.99 29.58
C ILE A 278 15.96 -1.48 28.57
N PHE A 279 14.67 -1.22 28.80
CA PHE A 279 13.61 -1.59 27.88
C PHE A 279 13.54 -0.70 26.63
N ASN A 280 14.28 0.41 26.62
CA ASN A 280 14.43 1.28 25.45
C ASN A 280 15.72 1.00 24.68
N ALA A 281 16.80 0.68 25.37
CA ALA A 281 18.08 0.40 24.73
C ALA A 281 18.00 -0.80 23.76
N VAL A 282 18.70 -0.69 22.63
CA VAL A 282 18.96 -1.82 21.74
C VAL A 282 20.47 -2.04 21.67
N PRO A 283 21.04 -2.83 22.61
CA PRO A 283 22.50 -2.95 22.75
C PRO A 283 23.24 -3.36 21.46
N PRO A 284 22.74 -4.30 20.64
CA PRO A 284 23.41 -4.63 19.38
C PRO A 284 23.60 -3.43 18.43
N ILE A 285 22.64 -2.50 18.37
CA ILE A 285 22.77 -1.27 17.57
C ILE A 285 23.79 -0.33 18.22
N GLN A 286 23.75 -0.20 19.55
CA GLN A 286 24.66 0.67 20.31
C GLN A 286 26.12 0.26 20.14
N GLU A 287 26.41 -1.04 20.06
CA GLU A 287 27.74 -1.59 19.76
C GLU A 287 28.10 -1.43 18.28
N SER A 288 27.13 -1.59 17.37
CA SER A 288 27.35 -1.55 15.92
C SER A 288 27.80 -0.18 15.43
N MET A 289 27.15 0.90 15.86
CA MET A 289 27.47 2.25 15.36
C MET A 289 27.12 3.36 16.37
N PRO A 290 27.76 4.54 16.29
CA PRO A 290 27.36 5.69 17.09
C PRO A 290 25.98 6.25 16.70
N LYS A 291 25.26 6.82 17.68
CA LYS A 291 23.97 7.50 17.45
C LYS A 291 24.06 8.55 16.35
N ASN A 292 25.10 9.38 16.39
CA ASN A 292 25.33 10.45 15.42
C ASN A 292 25.51 9.91 14.00
N ALA A 293 26.18 8.76 13.83
CA ALA A 293 26.32 8.13 12.52
C ALA A 293 24.96 7.70 11.97
N LEU A 294 24.12 7.07 12.80
CA LEU A 294 22.77 6.67 12.40
C LEU A 294 21.88 7.88 12.03
N GLU A 295 21.96 8.97 12.80
CA GLU A 295 21.23 10.21 12.52
C GLU A 295 21.68 10.87 11.21
N ASP A 296 23.00 10.97 10.98
CA ASP A 296 23.56 11.53 9.76
C ASP A 296 23.17 10.68 8.53
N MET A 297 23.31 9.36 8.62
CA MET A 297 22.92 8.43 7.55
C MET A 297 21.42 8.48 7.25
N THR A 298 20.57 8.52 8.28
CA THR A 298 19.12 8.67 8.10
C THR A 298 18.81 9.97 7.35
N SER A 299 19.55 11.04 7.66
CA SER A 299 19.39 12.37 7.06
C SER A 299 19.94 12.47 5.63
N CYS A 300 20.73 11.47 5.20
CA CYS A 300 21.36 11.42 3.89
C CYS A 300 20.77 10.31 2.99
N LEU A 301 19.71 9.62 3.42
CA LEU A 301 19.15 8.47 2.71
C LEU A 301 18.59 8.89 1.33
N HIS A 302 19.28 8.47 0.26
CA HIS A 302 19.03 8.93 -1.11
C HIS A 302 19.27 7.82 -2.15
N TYR A 303 18.55 7.79 -3.27
CA TYR A 303 18.60 6.66 -4.23
C TYR A 303 18.80 7.07 -5.71
N SER A 304 18.92 8.36 -6.00
CA SER A 304 19.09 8.93 -7.35
C SER A 304 19.67 10.34 -7.26
N ASP A 305 20.55 10.79 -8.14
CA ASP A 305 21.07 12.16 -8.08
C ASP A 305 20.21 13.17 -8.85
N ASP A 306 18.96 13.37 -8.41
CA ASP A 306 17.93 14.16 -9.10
C ASP A 306 18.09 15.69 -8.93
N TRP A 307 19.33 16.18 -8.86
CA TRP A 307 19.67 17.60 -8.76
C TRP A 307 20.88 17.96 -9.62
N ASP A 308 21.08 19.26 -9.84
CA ASP A 308 22.25 19.82 -10.50
C ASP A 308 23.12 20.57 -9.48
N PRO A 309 24.45 20.66 -9.69
CA PRO A 309 25.31 21.50 -8.87
C PRO A 309 24.84 22.98 -8.88
N MET A 310 25.08 23.70 -7.79
CA MET A 310 24.79 25.13 -7.73
C MET A 310 25.75 25.94 -8.62
N GLY A 311 25.19 26.85 -9.42
CA GLY A 311 25.95 27.72 -10.31
C GLY A 311 26.32 27.04 -11.62
N ASP A 312 27.50 27.38 -12.15
CA ASP A 312 28.02 26.85 -13.43
C ASP A 312 29.03 25.71 -13.22
N ALA A 313 29.09 25.12 -12.02
CA ALA A 313 30.04 24.05 -11.68
C ALA A 313 29.63 22.72 -12.32
N ASP A 314 30.62 21.97 -12.81
CA ASP A 314 30.40 20.62 -13.33
C ASP A 314 30.23 19.62 -12.18
N TRP A 315 29.51 18.51 -12.45
CA TRP A 315 29.24 17.48 -11.43
C TRP A 315 30.54 16.93 -10.80
N ASP A 316 31.49 16.58 -11.65
CA ASP A 316 32.76 15.95 -11.26
C ASP A 316 33.70 16.91 -10.49
N GLU A 317 33.40 18.22 -10.48
CA GLU A 317 34.14 19.19 -9.66
C GLU A 317 33.63 19.25 -8.21
N VAL A 318 32.37 18.86 -7.99
CA VAL A 318 31.68 19.00 -6.69
C VAL A 318 31.52 17.65 -5.99
N TYR A 319 31.31 16.57 -6.77
CA TYR A 319 30.93 15.26 -6.25
C TYR A 319 31.93 14.18 -6.67
N ASP A 320 32.37 13.38 -5.70
CA ASP A 320 33.35 12.30 -5.94
C ASP A 320 32.75 11.10 -6.69
N ASP A 321 31.44 10.84 -6.52
CA ASP A 321 30.76 9.70 -7.14
C ASP A 321 29.98 10.12 -8.40
N PRO A 322 29.97 9.29 -9.45
CA PRO A 322 29.34 9.63 -10.72
C PRO A 322 27.83 9.82 -10.56
N LYS A 323 27.27 10.79 -11.29
CA LYS A 323 25.84 11.11 -11.28
C LYS A 323 25.01 9.95 -11.80
N VAL A 324 23.97 9.55 -11.07
CA VAL A 324 22.98 8.57 -11.54
C VAL A 324 21.59 9.17 -11.46
N VAL A 325 21.04 9.47 -12.63
CA VAL A 325 19.68 10.01 -12.79
C VAL A 325 18.78 8.99 -13.47
N ALA A 326 17.48 9.09 -13.19
CA ALA A 326 16.49 8.30 -13.89
C ALA A 326 16.51 8.61 -15.41
N PRO A 327 16.24 7.61 -16.27
CA PRO A 327 16.15 7.83 -17.71
C PRO A 327 15.15 8.94 -18.09
N PRO A 328 15.34 9.60 -19.25
CA PRO A 328 14.35 10.54 -19.77
C PRO A 328 12.95 9.91 -19.82
N HIS A 329 11.91 10.72 -19.57
CA HIS A 329 10.51 10.29 -19.52
C HIS A 329 10.14 9.33 -18.38
N THR A 330 11.05 9.06 -17.42
CA THR A 330 10.68 8.36 -16.19
C THR A 330 9.58 9.12 -15.46
N ALA A 331 8.55 8.40 -15.03
CA ALA A 331 7.45 9.00 -14.32
C ALA A 331 7.90 9.74 -13.06
N ARG A 332 7.29 10.90 -12.79
CA ARG A 332 7.72 11.81 -11.72
C ARG A 332 7.82 11.14 -10.35
N HIS A 333 6.93 10.20 -10.04
CA HIS A 333 6.94 9.48 -8.77
C HIS A 333 8.09 8.47 -8.65
N ARG A 334 8.63 8.01 -9.79
CA ARG A 334 9.74 7.07 -9.91
C ARG A 334 11.10 7.73 -10.00
N VAL A 335 11.21 9.01 -10.36
CA VAL A 335 12.52 9.71 -10.49
C VAL A 335 13.46 9.44 -9.31
N LYS A 336 12.92 9.39 -8.09
CA LYS A 336 13.68 9.22 -6.84
C LYS A 336 14.04 7.79 -6.44
N HIS A 337 13.52 6.76 -7.10
CA HIS A 337 13.68 5.36 -6.65
C HIS A 337 13.52 4.30 -7.76
N GLY A 338 13.14 4.70 -8.98
CA GLY A 338 12.79 3.79 -10.07
C GLY A 338 13.95 2.90 -10.49
N ILE A 339 15.18 3.41 -10.44
CA ILE A 339 16.39 2.62 -10.70
C ILE A 339 16.52 1.48 -9.68
N LEU A 340 16.34 1.78 -8.39
CA LEU A 340 16.37 0.76 -7.34
C LEU A 340 15.27 -0.30 -7.55
N GLU A 341 14.05 0.13 -7.86
CA GLU A 341 12.91 -0.73 -8.16
C GLU A 341 13.21 -1.66 -9.36
N ASP A 342 13.69 -1.11 -10.48
CA ASP A 342 13.99 -1.86 -11.69
C ASP A 342 15.11 -2.89 -11.45
N CYS A 343 16.16 -2.52 -10.70
CA CYS A 343 17.24 -3.45 -10.37
C CYS A 343 16.79 -4.61 -9.45
N TYR A 344 15.86 -4.37 -8.52
CA TYR A 344 15.26 -5.45 -7.71
C TYR A 344 14.47 -6.41 -8.59
N ILE A 345 13.60 -5.88 -9.45
CA ILE A 345 12.77 -6.69 -10.36
C ILE A 345 13.65 -7.53 -11.29
N GLN A 346 14.67 -6.92 -11.90
CA GLN A 346 15.63 -7.62 -12.75
C GLN A 346 16.33 -8.75 -12.01
N ARG A 347 16.83 -8.50 -10.79
CA ARG A 347 17.50 -9.53 -9.99
C ARG A 347 16.56 -10.66 -9.59
N TRP A 348 15.35 -10.34 -9.15
CA TRP A 348 14.38 -11.36 -8.74
C TRP A 348 13.96 -12.27 -9.88
N GLN A 349 13.83 -11.76 -11.09
CA GLN A 349 13.55 -12.56 -12.28
C GLN A 349 14.77 -13.36 -12.76
N TYR A 350 15.98 -12.79 -12.65
CA TYR A 350 17.22 -13.46 -13.04
C TYR A 350 17.52 -14.72 -12.21
N CYS A 351 17.28 -14.67 -10.90
CA CYS A 351 17.65 -15.72 -9.96
C CYS A 351 16.72 -16.95 -9.96
N VAL A 352 15.62 -16.93 -10.72
CA VAL A 352 14.61 -18.01 -10.70
C VAL A 352 14.13 -18.35 -12.10
N ASN A 353 13.63 -19.57 -12.25
CA ASN A 353 12.90 -19.98 -13.44
C ASN A 353 11.41 -20.01 -13.07
N PRO A 354 10.62 -19.01 -13.50
CA PRO A 354 9.22 -18.90 -13.11
C PRO A 354 8.43 -20.15 -13.52
N SER A 355 7.63 -20.67 -12.59
CA SER A 355 6.76 -21.82 -12.89
C SER A 355 5.69 -21.47 -13.94
N LYS A 356 5.01 -22.48 -14.48
CA LYS A 356 3.86 -22.29 -15.38
C LYS A 356 2.83 -21.30 -14.82
N TRP A 357 2.56 -21.34 -13.52
CA TRP A 357 1.53 -20.52 -12.88
C TRP A 357 2.11 -19.31 -12.15
N ILE A 358 1.57 -18.13 -12.48
CA ILE A 358 1.83 -16.87 -11.80
C ILE A 358 0.50 -16.17 -11.48
N THR A 359 0.50 -15.35 -10.44
CA THR A 359 -0.67 -14.55 -10.05
C THR A 359 -0.29 -13.08 -9.95
N THR A 360 -1.26 -12.23 -10.25
CA THR A 360 -1.11 -10.77 -10.25
C THR A 360 -2.12 -10.16 -9.32
N ASP A 361 -1.68 -9.20 -8.50
CA ASP A 361 -2.57 -8.47 -7.58
C ASP A 361 -1.88 -7.20 -7.10
N GLU A 362 -2.63 -6.36 -6.41
CA GLU A 362 -2.19 -5.12 -5.80
C GLU A 362 -1.84 -5.30 -4.33
N SER A 363 -0.75 -4.66 -3.91
CA SER A 363 -0.44 -4.42 -2.51
C SER A 363 -0.46 -2.92 -2.21
N GLN A 364 -0.57 -2.56 -0.93
CA GLN A 364 -0.56 -1.16 -0.51
C GLN A 364 0.52 -0.90 0.52
N ILE A 365 1.10 0.30 0.44
CA ILE A 365 2.02 0.84 1.43
C ILE A 365 1.40 2.09 2.02
N ALA A 366 1.41 2.20 3.35
CA ALA A 366 0.85 3.34 4.06
C ALA A 366 1.55 4.64 3.67
N GLY A 367 0.72 5.58 3.21
CA GLY A 367 1.11 6.81 2.53
C GLY A 367 1.32 7.98 3.47
N TRP A 368 1.45 9.16 2.86
CA TRP A 368 1.82 10.40 3.51
C TRP A 368 0.97 11.56 3.00
N TYR A 369 0.99 12.66 3.74
CA TYR A 369 0.56 13.96 3.22
C TYR A 369 1.55 14.43 2.14
N HIS A 370 1.05 15.01 1.05
CA HIS A 370 1.81 15.59 -0.08
C HIS A 370 2.58 14.61 -1.00
N SER A 371 2.20 13.33 -1.03
CA SER A 371 2.77 12.41 -2.04
C SER A 371 2.05 12.50 -3.39
N CYS A 372 2.78 12.49 -4.51
CA CYS A 372 2.18 12.47 -5.87
C CYS A 372 1.64 11.10 -6.28
N MET A 373 1.76 10.10 -5.42
CA MET A 373 1.29 8.71 -5.62
C MET A 373 0.26 8.29 -4.55
N THR A 374 -0.22 9.22 -3.70
CA THR A 374 -1.24 8.87 -2.69
C THR A 374 -2.55 8.53 -3.37
N ILE A 375 -2.79 7.23 -3.54
CA ILE A 375 -4.01 6.65 -4.09
C ILE A 375 -4.45 5.58 -3.09
N GLY A 376 -5.65 5.70 -2.53
CA GLY A 376 -6.15 4.77 -1.52
C GLY A 376 -7.62 4.43 -1.73
N PRO A 377 -7.96 3.21 -2.17
CA PRO A 377 -9.32 2.68 -2.09
C PRO A 377 -9.71 2.25 -0.67
N ASP A 378 -10.93 2.61 -0.26
CA ASP A 378 -11.68 1.86 0.77
C ASP A 378 -12.20 0.54 0.15
N PRO A 379 -12.31 -0.57 0.91
CA PRO A 379 -12.00 -0.75 2.33
C PRO A 379 -10.70 -1.56 2.52
N LYS A 380 -9.53 -1.07 2.07
CA LYS A 380 -8.25 -1.70 2.44
C LYS A 380 -7.78 -1.17 3.82
N PRO A 381 -7.03 -1.96 4.64
CA PRO A 381 -6.56 -1.52 5.96
C PRO A 381 -5.73 -0.23 5.91
N ILE A 382 -5.10 0.03 4.77
CA ILE A 382 -4.33 1.24 4.47
C ILE A 382 -5.19 2.13 3.57
N ARG A 383 -5.76 3.20 4.13
CA ARG A 383 -6.70 4.07 3.40
C ARG A 383 -6.06 5.14 2.53
N THR A 384 -4.80 5.47 2.81
CA THR A 384 -4.02 6.45 2.06
C THR A 384 -2.62 5.87 1.88
N GLY A 385 -2.13 5.80 0.64
CA GLY A 385 -0.98 4.95 0.34
C GLY A 385 -0.50 5.01 -1.09
N ALA A 386 0.59 4.30 -1.36
CA ALA A 386 0.98 3.93 -2.70
C ALA A 386 0.45 2.52 -3.00
N THR A 387 -0.11 2.32 -4.19
CA THR A 387 -0.50 1.01 -4.69
C THR A 387 0.64 0.41 -5.50
N LEU A 388 1.01 -0.83 -5.18
CA LEU A 388 2.04 -1.60 -5.88
C LEU A 388 1.41 -2.79 -6.57
N HIS A 389 1.53 -2.89 -7.89
CA HIS A 389 1.13 -4.10 -8.60
C HIS A 389 2.26 -5.11 -8.58
N THR A 390 1.91 -6.34 -8.22
CA THR A 390 2.85 -7.40 -7.89
C THR A 390 2.54 -8.63 -8.72
N VAL A 391 3.59 -9.33 -9.15
CA VAL A 391 3.50 -10.67 -9.74
C VAL A 391 4.23 -11.64 -8.84
N CYS A 392 3.65 -12.80 -8.54
CA CYS A 392 4.34 -13.85 -7.79
C CYS A 392 4.14 -15.25 -8.39
N ILE A 393 5.09 -16.14 -8.09
CA ILE A 393 5.00 -17.56 -8.42
C ILE A 393 3.88 -18.20 -7.61
N THR A 394 3.05 -18.97 -8.28
CA THR A 394 1.85 -19.54 -7.66
C THR A 394 2.09 -20.93 -7.11
N GLN A 395 2.64 -21.83 -7.93
CA GLN A 395 2.79 -23.25 -7.60
C GLN A 395 4.25 -23.62 -7.38
N GLY A 396 4.47 -24.75 -6.70
CA GLY A 396 5.80 -25.30 -6.46
C GLY A 396 6.52 -24.71 -5.23
N PRO A 397 7.81 -25.03 -5.07
CA PRO A 397 8.58 -24.72 -3.85
C PRO A 397 8.77 -23.22 -3.62
N LEU A 398 8.70 -22.41 -4.68
CA LEU A 398 8.81 -20.96 -4.62
C LEU A 398 7.45 -20.24 -4.60
N SER A 399 6.36 -20.95 -4.26
CA SER A 399 5.04 -20.32 -4.10
C SER A 399 5.11 -19.08 -3.20
N SER A 400 4.49 -17.99 -3.67
CA SER A 400 4.51 -16.62 -3.14
C SER A 400 5.84 -15.85 -3.30
N TYR A 401 6.80 -16.34 -4.09
CA TYR A 401 8.00 -15.57 -4.46
C TYR A 401 7.64 -14.47 -5.46
N LYS A 402 8.03 -13.23 -5.15
CA LYS A 402 7.73 -12.05 -5.99
C LYS A 402 8.70 -11.96 -7.16
N LEU A 403 8.15 -11.93 -8.37
CA LEU A 403 8.89 -11.73 -9.62
C LEU A 403 8.89 -10.27 -10.06
N TYR A 404 7.92 -9.51 -9.57
CA TYR A 404 7.70 -8.13 -9.99
C TYR A 404 6.95 -7.40 -8.88
N ALA A 405 7.31 -6.15 -8.61
CA ALA A 405 6.55 -5.25 -7.77
C ALA A 405 6.88 -3.82 -8.17
N ARG A 406 5.88 -3.04 -8.60
CA ARG A 406 6.10 -1.65 -9.04
C ARG A 406 5.01 -0.72 -8.53
N VAL A 407 5.39 0.52 -8.21
CA VAL A 407 4.44 1.59 -7.87
C VAL A 407 3.86 2.22 -9.12
N TYR A 408 2.54 2.38 -9.16
CA TYR A 408 1.85 3.00 -10.29
C TYR A 408 1.22 4.33 -9.90
N GLY A 409 1.51 5.36 -10.71
CA GLY A 409 1.10 6.75 -10.47
C GLY A 409 -0.29 7.09 -11.03
N GLY A 410 -0.92 6.18 -11.77
CA GLY A 410 -2.22 6.37 -12.40
C GLY A 410 -2.13 6.64 -13.89
N LYS A 411 -3.12 7.37 -14.45
CA LYS A 411 -3.31 7.55 -15.90
C LYS A 411 -2.23 8.41 -16.58
N ASP A 412 -1.45 9.16 -15.80
CA ASP A 412 -0.41 10.07 -16.28
C ASP A 412 1.01 9.47 -16.15
N ASP A 413 1.12 8.16 -15.98
CA ASP A 413 2.40 7.42 -15.97
C ASP A 413 3.02 7.45 -17.38
N GLN A 414 3.88 8.44 -17.64
CA GLN A 414 4.42 8.76 -18.99
C GLN A 414 5.33 7.66 -19.58
N ASP A 415 5.76 6.68 -18.77
CA ASP A 415 6.58 5.55 -19.21
C ASP A 415 5.76 4.28 -19.51
N MET A 416 4.41 4.36 -19.45
CA MET A 416 3.50 3.29 -19.85
C MET A 416 2.68 3.67 -21.09
N ASN A 417 3.04 3.13 -22.26
CA ASN A 417 2.39 3.50 -23.54
C ASN A 417 1.20 2.61 -23.96
N VAL A 418 0.90 1.50 -23.28
CA VAL A 418 0.03 0.44 -23.88
C VAL A 418 -1.00 -0.17 -22.92
N SER A 419 -0.57 -0.58 -21.72
CA SER A 419 -1.41 -1.17 -20.67
C SER A 419 -0.50 -1.58 -19.52
N LEU A 420 -0.95 -1.40 -18.27
CA LEU A 420 -0.26 -1.87 -17.06
C LEU A 420 0.21 -3.33 -17.16
N TYR A 421 -0.67 -4.22 -17.66
CA TYR A 421 -0.40 -5.65 -17.75
C TYR A 421 0.50 -6.01 -18.92
N ASP A 422 0.50 -5.21 -19.99
CA ASP A 422 1.41 -5.38 -21.12
C ASP A 422 2.87 -5.25 -20.65
N PHE A 423 3.15 -4.25 -19.82
CA PHE A 423 4.46 -4.02 -19.23
C PHE A 423 4.80 -5.05 -18.15
N MET A 424 3.88 -5.30 -17.22
CA MET A 424 4.11 -6.20 -16.08
C MET A 424 4.34 -7.65 -16.52
N LEU A 425 3.74 -8.08 -17.63
CA LEU A 425 3.83 -9.45 -18.12
C LEU A 425 4.85 -9.67 -19.24
N GLU A 426 5.62 -8.64 -19.63
CA GLU A 426 6.55 -8.69 -20.77
C GLU A 426 7.46 -9.93 -20.76
N SER A 427 8.14 -10.20 -19.63
CA SER A 427 9.06 -11.35 -19.48
C SER A 427 8.39 -12.74 -19.64
N PHE A 428 7.05 -12.80 -19.60
CA PHE A 428 6.26 -14.04 -19.62
C PHE A 428 5.49 -14.24 -20.94
N LYS A 429 5.55 -13.28 -21.87
CA LYS A 429 4.86 -13.38 -23.15
C LYS A 429 5.40 -14.53 -23.99
N HIS A 430 4.52 -15.16 -24.76
CA HIS A 430 4.77 -16.22 -25.74
C HIS A 430 5.37 -17.51 -25.18
N LYS A 431 5.29 -17.71 -23.86
CA LYS A 431 5.82 -18.91 -23.18
C LYS A 431 4.72 -19.81 -22.61
N GLY A 432 3.43 -19.49 -22.85
CA GLY A 432 2.30 -20.28 -22.36
C GLY A 432 2.08 -20.27 -20.85
N HIS A 433 2.59 -19.24 -20.14
CA HIS A 433 2.32 -19.06 -18.71
C HIS A 433 0.81 -18.93 -18.44
N CYS A 434 0.38 -19.43 -17.28
CA CYS A 434 -0.95 -19.27 -16.74
C CYS A 434 -0.96 -18.12 -15.72
N VAL A 435 -1.71 -17.07 -16.02
CA VAL A 435 -1.86 -15.87 -15.19
C VAL A 435 -3.22 -15.86 -14.52
N VAL A 436 -3.21 -15.70 -13.21
CA VAL A 436 -4.41 -15.49 -12.39
C VAL A 436 -4.54 -14.02 -12.01
N MET A 437 -5.71 -13.43 -12.27
CA MET A 437 -5.99 -12.01 -12.02
C MET A 437 -7.36 -11.79 -11.37
N ASP A 438 -7.51 -10.63 -10.73
CA ASP A 438 -8.79 -10.20 -10.15
C ASP A 438 -9.72 -9.52 -11.18
N SER A 439 -10.98 -9.46 -10.82
CA SER A 439 -12.11 -8.81 -11.50
C SER A 439 -11.90 -7.34 -11.83
N ALA A 440 -11.02 -6.64 -11.12
CA ALA A 440 -10.62 -5.27 -11.45
C ALA A 440 -9.85 -5.17 -12.78
N TYR A 441 -9.32 -6.28 -13.30
CA TYR A 441 -8.50 -6.33 -14.52
C TYR A 441 -9.03 -7.29 -15.57
N MET A 442 -9.68 -8.37 -15.16
CA MET A 442 -10.19 -9.37 -16.09
C MET A 442 -11.37 -8.84 -16.93
N SER A 443 -11.29 -9.05 -18.24
CA SER A 443 -12.35 -8.82 -19.22
C SER A 443 -12.18 -9.78 -20.41
N ASP A 444 -13.19 -9.91 -21.26
CA ASP A 444 -13.06 -10.70 -22.49
C ASP A 444 -12.06 -10.07 -23.48
N ALA A 445 -11.96 -8.75 -23.54
CA ALA A 445 -10.93 -8.05 -24.31
C ALA A 445 -9.51 -8.38 -23.79
N MET A 446 -9.30 -8.30 -22.46
CA MET A 446 -8.02 -8.64 -21.82
C MET A 446 -7.66 -10.11 -22.07
N ALA A 447 -8.61 -11.01 -21.89
CA ALA A 447 -8.42 -12.44 -22.11
C ALA A 447 -8.06 -12.77 -23.58
N GLN A 448 -8.64 -12.04 -24.54
CA GLN A 448 -8.31 -12.16 -25.97
C GLN A 448 -6.90 -11.65 -26.28
N ILE A 449 -6.49 -10.49 -25.75
CA ILE A 449 -5.13 -9.98 -25.91
C ILE A 449 -4.12 -10.93 -25.29
N GLY A 450 -4.40 -11.38 -24.06
CA GLY A 450 -3.61 -12.38 -23.37
C GLY A 450 -3.35 -13.59 -24.25
N ARG A 451 -4.40 -14.15 -24.87
CA ARG A 451 -4.27 -15.32 -25.73
C ARG A 451 -3.55 -15.02 -27.05
N ASN A 452 -4.10 -14.07 -27.81
CA ASN A 452 -3.79 -13.91 -29.24
C ASN A 452 -2.56 -13.03 -29.49
N HIS A 453 -2.25 -12.12 -28.56
CA HIS A 453 -1.13 -11.21 -28.69
C HIS A 453 -0.02 -11.55 -27.72
N TRP A 454 -0.31 -11.82 -26.44
CA TRP A 454 0.72 -12.09 -25.45
C TRP A 454 1.11 -13.57 -25.34
N GLY A 455 0.35 -14.49 -25.92
CA GLY A 455 0.64 -15.93 -25.78
C GLY A 455 0.54 -16.44 -24.34
N ILE A 456 -0.40 -15.90 -23.56
CA ILE A 456 -0.63 -16.16 -22.13
C ILE A 456 -2.02 -16.76 -21.91
N ASN A 457 -2.05 -17.82 -21.11
CA ASN A 457 -3.26 -18.44 -20.59
C ASN A 457 -3.76 -17.60 -19.40
N MET A 458 -5.00 -17.09 -19.45
CA MET A 458 -5.57 -16.21 -18.42
C MET A 458 -6.81 -16.80 -17.78
N VAL A 459 -6.91 -16.66 -16.46
CA VAL A 459 -8.10 -17.01 -15.67
C VAL A 459 -8.26 -16.03 -14.50
N GLY A 460 -9.49 -15.69 -14.16
CA GLY A 460 -9.74 -14.74 -13.09
C GLY A 460 -11.21 -14.55 -12.82
N THR A 461 -11.53 -13.89 -11.71
CA THR A 461 -12.88 -13.38 -11.48
C THR A 461 -13.17 -12.29 -12.50
N CYS A 462 -14.44 -12.14 -12.94
CA CYS A 462 -14.82 -11.16 -13.94
C CYS A 462 -16.09 -10.42 -13.53
N GLN A 463 -16.06 -9.09 -13.61
CA GLN A 463 -17.27 -8.27 -13.46
C GLN A 463 -18.21 -8.53 -14.63
N SER A 464 -19.53 -8.52 -14.38
CA SER A 464 -20.51 -8.99 -15.37
C SER A 464 -20.72 -8.04 -16.54
N ASP A 465 -20.31 -6.80 -16.41
CA ASP A 465 -20.34 -5.76 -17.44
C ASP A 465 -19.09 -5.78 -18.33
N ARG A 466 -18.02 -6.47 -17.92
CA ARG A 466 -16.74 -6.59 -18.64
C ARG A 466 -16.67 -7.78 -19.61
N THR A 467 -17.77 -8.46 -19.85
CA THR A 467 -17.85 -9.58 -20.78
C THR A 467 -19.25 -9.70 -21.38
N GLY A 468 -19.34 -10.08 -22.66
CA GLY A 468 -20.61 -10.35 -23.34
C GLY A 468 -21.48 -11.37 -22.63
N ALA A 469 -20.86 -12.40 -22.03
CA ALA A 469 -21.56 -13.46 -21.31
C ALA A 469 -22.21 -13.00 -20.00
N GLY A 470 -21.79 -11.87 -19.43
CA GLY A 470 -22.19 -11.49 -18.08
C GLY A 470 -23.67 -11.08 -17.99
N LYS A 471 -24.27 -10.58 -19.08
CA LYS A 471 -25.72 -10.38 -19.19
C LYS A 471 -26.49 -11.70 -19.12
N LEU A 472 -25.98 -12.73 -19.80
CA LEU A 472 -26.58 -14.06 -19.81
C LEU A 472 -26.48 -14.71 -18.42
N GLY A 473 -25.30 -14.62 -17.78
CA GLY A 473 -25.12 -15.09 -16.41
C GLY A 473 -26.03 -14.38 -15.41
N LYS A 474 -26.18 -13.05 -15.52
CA LYS A 474 -27.15 -12.28 -14.70
C LYS A 474 -28.58 -12.75 -14.93
N ALA A 475 -28.97 -13.02 -16.18
CA ALA A 475 -30.29 -13.53 -16.51
C ALA A 475 -30.54 -14.93 -15.91
N GLY A 476 -29.57 -15.85 -16.03
CA GLY A 476 -29.66 -17.20 -15.46
C GLY A 476 -29.73 -17.19 -13.92
N VAL A 477 -28.97 -16.31 -13.26
CA VAL A 477 -29.08 -16.08 -11.81
C VAL A 477 -30.47 -15.57 -11.43
N LYS A 478 -31.02 -14.59 -12.18
CA LYS A 478 -32.36 -14.04 -11.94
C LYS A 478 -33.46 -15.10 -12.16
N ALA A 479 -33.26 -15.98 -13.13
CA ALA A 479 -34.14 -17.12 -13.41
C ALA A 479 -33.97 -18.27 -12.39
N LYS A 480 -33.06 -18.14 -11.40
CA LYS A 480 -32.74 -19.15 -10.39
C LYS A 480 -32.26 -20.49 -10.97
N GLU A 481 -31.62 -20.45 -12.14
CA GLU A 481 -30.97 -21.62 -12.75
C GLU A 481 -29.74 -22.07 -11.94
N VAL A 482 -29.17 -21.17 -11.15
CA VAL A 482 -28.13 -21.45 -10.17
C VAL A 482 -28.45 -20.72 -8.87
N VAL A 483 -28.19 -21.37 -7.73
CA VAL A 483 -28.52 -20.83 -6.41
C VAL A 483 -27.30 -20.88 -5.48
N ILE A 484 -27.14 -19.84 -4.66
CA ILE A 484 -26.09 -19.78 -3.63
C ILE A 484 -26.10 -21.03 -2.74
N GLY A 485 -24.92 -21.63 -2.58
CA GLY A 485 -24.68 -22.84 -1.81
C GLY A 485 -25.13 -24.14 -2.50
N SER A 486 -25.64 -24.08 -3.74
CA SER A 486 -25.90 -25.30 -4.52
C SER A 486 -24.61 -25.94 -5.04
N HIS A 487 -23.56 -25.14 -5.25
CA HIS A 487 -22.33 -25.52 -5.95
C HIS A 487 -22.57 -25.96 -7.41
N GLU A 488 -23.74 -25.66 -7.97
CA GLU A 488 -24.01 -25.78 -9.40
C GLU A 488 -23.32 -24.66 -10.17
N SER A 489 -23.13 -24.86 -11.47
CA SER A 489 -22.48 -23.90 -12.35
C SER A 489 -23.27 -23.66 -13.62
N LEU A 490 -23.39 -22.39 -14.01
CA LEU A 490 -23.74 -21.99 -15.38
C LEU A 490 -22.46 -21.75 -16.15
N MET A 491 -22.38 -22.27 -17.37
CA MET A 491 -21.23 -22.10 -18.25
C MET A 491 -21.68 -21.55 -19.59
N TYR A 492 -20.98 -20.52 -20.06
CA TYR A 492 -21.21 -19.88 -21.35
C TYR A 492 -19.90 -19.88 -22.11
N GLN A 493 -19.91 -20.47 -23.30
CA GLN A 493 -18.75 -20.53 -24.18
C GLN A 493 -18.96 -19.61 -25.37
N HIS A 494 -17.91 -18.90 -25.76
CA HIS A 494 -17.95 -18.08 -26.96
C HIS A 494 -18.02 -18.96 -28.23
N ASN A 495 -18.75 -18.50 -29.24
CA ASN A 495 -19.05 -19.27 -30.45
C ASN A 495 -17.81 -19.60 -31.31
N THR A 496 -16.85 -18.68 -31.39
CA THR A 496 -15.63 -18.84 -32.21
C THR A 496 -14.33 -18.68 -31.42
N LYS A 497 -14.33 -17.89 -30.34
CA LYS A 497 -13.13 -17.59 -29.55
C LYS A 497 -12.95 -18.62 -28.43
N ALA A 498 -11.69 -18.83 -28.04
CA ALA A 498 -11.32 -19.62 -26.87
C ALA A 498 -11.61 -18.81 -25.59
N LEU A 499 -12.89 -18.68 -25.24
CA LEU A 499 -13.34 -18.00 -24.02
C LEU A 499 -14.43 -18.82 -23.34
N LEU A 500 -14.31 -18.96 -22.02
CA LEU A 500 -15.27 -19.61 -21.15
C LEU A 500 -15.60 -18.70 -19.97
N TYR A 501 -16.88 -18.39 -19.82
CA TYR A 501 -17.42 -17.66 -18.67
C TYR A 501 -18.24 -18.61 -17.82
N THR A 502 -18.00 -18.63 -16.50
CA THR A 502 -18.76 -19.48 -15.58
C THR A 502 -19.29 -18.70 -14.39
N VAL A 503 -20.49 -19.06 -13.95
CA VAL A 503 -21.11 -18.59 -12.71
C VAL A 503 -21.29 -19.79 -11.79
N TRP A 504 -20.62 -19.79 -10.64
CA TRP A 504 -20.66 -20.87 -9.66
C TRP A 504 -21.38 -20.46 -8.37
N GLY A 505 -22.36 -21.25 -7.94
CA GLY A 505 -23.17 -21.02 -6.75
C GLY A 505 -22.51 -21.46 -5.43
N ASP A 506 -21.34 -20.92 -5.08
CA ASP A 506 -20.69 -21.10 -3.76
C ASP A 506 -21.47 -20.33 -2.66
N ASN A 507 -20.82 -19.94 -1.57
CA ASN A 507 -21.35 -19.07 -0.51
C ASN A 507 -21.87 -17.71 -1.02
N ASN A 508 -21.39 -17.30 -2.19
CA ASN A 508 -21.90 -16.23 -3.05
C ASN A 508 -21.70 -16.68 -4.52
N PHE A 509 -22.25 -15.96 -5.48
CA PHE A 509 -21.98 -16.21 -6.89
C PHE A 509 -20.54 -15.83 -7.22
N VAL A 510 -19.75 -16.80 -7.64
CA VAL A 510 -18.39 -16.58 -8.14
C VAL A 510 -18.42 -16.62 -9.66
N LYS A 511 -18.01 -15.51 -10.28
CA LYS A 511 -18.05 -15.32 -11.73
C LYS A 511 -16.62 -15.31 -12.23
N THR A 512 -16.26 -16.27 -13.06
CA THR A 512 -14.90 -16.42 -13.59
C THR A 512 -14.90 -16.42 -15.11
N LEU A 513 -13.83 -15.88 -15.70
CA LEU A 513 -13.58 -15.87 -17.13
C LEU A 513 -12.21 -16.48 -17.38
N SER A 514 -12.11 -17.30 -18.44
CA SER A 514 -10.84 -17.86 -18.88
C SER A 514 -10.71 -17.90 -20.40
N ASN A 515 -9.47 -17.83 -20.89
CA ASN A 515 -9.14 -18.02 -22.31
C ASN A 515 -8.59 -19.41 -22.67
N PHE A 516 -8.53 -20.36 -21.73
CA PHE A 516 -7.86 -21.65 -21.93
C PHE A 516 -8.53 -22.86 -21.27
N HIS A 517 -9.57 -22.66 -20.47
CA HIS A 517 -10.31 -23.77 -19.87
C HIS A 517 -11.45 -24.23 -20.77
N SER A 518 -11.62 -25.55 -20.86
CA SER A 518 -12.80 -26.17 -21.47
C SER A 518 -13.98 -26.22 -20.46
N PRO A 519 -15.24 -26.33 -20.90
CA PRO A 519 -16.41 -26.42 -20.03
C PRO A 519 -16.46 -27.76 -19.26
N VAL A 520 -15.68 -27.86 -18.19
CA VAL A 520 -15.50 -29.07 -17.38
C VAL A 520 -15.86 -28.80 -15.91
N VAL A 521 -16.67 -29.68 -15.33
CA VAL A 521 -17.03 -29.70 -13.91
C VAL A 521 -16.28 -30.84 -13.22
N LEU A 522 -15.48 -30.50 -12.22
CA LEU A 522 -14.76 -31.44 -11.38
C LEU A 522 -15.66 -31.92 -10.23
N ARG A 523 -16.02 -33.20 -10.23
CA ARG A 523 -16.79 -33.84 -9.17
C ARG A 523 -15.98 -33.94 -7.89
N GLY A 524 -16.49 -33.40 -6.78
CA GLY A 524 -15.74 -33.31 -5.53
C GLY A 524 -14.42 -32.54 -5.67
N GLY A 525 -14.31 -31.63 -6.65
CA GLY A 525 -13.07 -30.95 -7.00
C GLY A 525 -12.58 -29.96 -5.95
N MET A 526 -13.41 -29.60 -4.97
CA MET A 526 -13.07 -28.61 -3.95
C MET A 526 -13.68 -28.94 -2.59
N LYS A 527 -12.99 -28.56 -1.51
CA LYS A 527 -13.51 -28.64 -0.15
C LYS A 527 -14.10 -27.31 0.30
N ARG A 528 -15.38 -27.32 0.69
CA ARG A 528 -16.11 -26.13 1.18
C ARG A 528 -16.85 -26.42 2.48
N LYS A 529 -16.93 -25.39 3.33
CA LYS A 529 -17.90 -25.36 4.44
C LYS A 529 -19.24 -24.95 3.86
N LYS A 530 -20.17 -25.90 3.75
CA LYS A 530 -21.49 -25.65 3.18
C LYS A 530 -22.22 -24.61 4.01
N ARG A 531 -22.87 -23.67 3.32
CA ARG A 531 -23.78 -22.72 3.95
C ARG A 531 -25.16 -23.33 3.99
N ASN A 532 -25.65 -23.55 5.20
CA ASN A 532 -27.00 -24.03 5.42
C ASN A 532 -28.00 -23.00 4.85
N ARG A 533 -28.91 -23.46 3.98
CA ARG A 533 -29.81 -22.58 3.22
C ARG A 533 -30.80 -21.83 4.10
N SER A 534 -31.29 -22.46 5.18
CA SER A 534 -32.29 -21.88 6.09
C SER A 534 -31.63 -21.01 7.17
N THR A 535 -30.57 -21.48 7.79
CA THR A 535 -29.93 -20.76 8.90
C THR A 535 -28.88 -19.75 8.45
N LYS A 536 -28.47 -19.80 7.17
CA LYS A 536 -27.37 -19.02 6.58
C LYS A 536 -26.01 -19.21 7.26
N ARG A 537 -25.90 -20.12 8.24
CA ARG A 537 -24.67 -20.47 8.95
C ARG A 537 -23.84 -21.43 8.13
N ARG A 538 -22.52 -21.36 8.31
CA ARG A 538 -21.58 -22.30 7.69
C ARG A 538 -21.41 -23.52 8.58
N ASP A 539 -21.36 -24.68 7.96
CA ASP A 539 -21.04 -25.93 8.63
C ASP A 539 -19.62 -25.88 9.21
N ARG A 540 -19.40 -26.64 10.29
CA ARG A 540 -18.09 -26.69 10.95
C ARG A 540 -17.08 -27.45 10.11
N GLU A 541 -17.54 -28.52 9.45
CA GLU A 541 -16.73 -29.43 8.68
C GLU A 541 -16.70 -29.04 7.20
N PHE A 542 -15.61 -29.43 6.53
CA PHE A 542 -15.48 -29.28 5.10
C PHE A 542 -16.06 -30.50 4.39
N THR A 543 -16.82 -30.28 3.33
CA THR A 543 -17.33 -31.32 2.45
C THR A 543 -16.81 -31.12 1.03
N ASP A 544 -16.63 -32.21 0.31
CA ASP A 544 -16.33 -32.16 -1.12
C ASP A 544 -17.54 -31.63 -1.89
N VAL A 545 -17.27 -30.71 -2.81
CA VAL A 545 -18.27 -30.05 -3.65
C VAL A 545 -17.79 -30.00 -5.10
N ASP A 546 -18.75 -30.03 -6.00
CA ASP A 546 -18.49 -29.90 -7.43
C ASP A 546 -18.14 -28.46 -7.76
N CYS A 547 -17.21 -28.28 -8.70
CA CYS A 547 -16.83 -26.96 -9.17
C CYS A 547 -16.29 -27.01 -10.61
N PRO A 548 -16.44 -25.94 -11.39
CA PRO A 548 -15.76 -25.83 -12.67
C PRO A 548 -14.23 -25.89 -12.51
N ILE A 549 -13.53 -26.51 -13.46
CA ILE A 549 -12.06 -26.59 -13.43
C ILE A 549 -11.40 -25.21 -13.28
N GLN A 550 -11.88 -24.21 -14.01
CA GLN A 550 -11.37 -22.83 -13.91
C GLN A 550 -11.57 -22.20 -12.54
N GLN A 551 -12.60 -22.65 -11.80
CA GLN A 551 -12.88 -22.16 -10.46
C GLN A 551 -11.92 -22.77 -9.43
N LYS A 552 -11.55 -24.04 -9.61
CA LYS A 552 -10.52 -24.70 -8.82
C LYS A 552 -9.18 -23.97 -8.99
N ASP A 553 -8.76 -23.77 -10.23
CA ASP A 553 -7.49 -23.13 -10.55
C ASP A 553 -7.45 -21.68 -10.05
N TYR A 554 -8.54 -20.92 -10.12
CA TYR A 554 -8.61 -19.60 -9.50
C TYR A 554 -8.49 -19.66 -7.97
N CYS A 555 -9.25 -20.53 -7.30
CA CYS A 555 -9.30 -20.60 -5.83
C CYS A 555 -7.99 -21.07 -5.19
N GLU A 556 -7.20 -21.91 -5.87
CA GLU A 556 -5.92 -22.39 -5.37
C GLU A 556 -4.82 -21.30 -5.36
N THR A 557 -5.04 -20.18 -6.06
CA THR A 557 -3.95 -19.32 -6.52
C THR A 557 -4.12 -17.84 -6.16
N TYR A 558 -5.35 -17.32 -6.19
CA TYR A 558 -5.62 -15.87 -6.06
C TYR A 558 -5.08 -15.24 -4.77
N HIS A 559 -5.03 -16.00 -3.67
CA HIS A 559 -4.71 -15.48 -2.33
C HIS A 559 -3.20 -15.42 -2.03
N LEU A 560 -2.34 -15.79 -2.97
CA LEU A 560 -0.90 -15.96 -2.69
C LEU A 560 -0.15 -14.65 -2.51
N ILE A 561 -0.56 -13.58 -3.21
CA ILE A 561 0.02 -12.24 -2.99
C ILE A 561 -0.37 -11.73 -1.60
N ASP A 562 -1.65 -11.84 -1.22
CA ASP A 562 -2.10 -11.53 0.13
C ASP A 562 -1.37 -12.32 1.21
N LYS A 563 -1.16 -13.63 0.97
CA LYS A 563 -0.39 -14.50 1.86
C LYS A 563 1.06 -14.04 2.00
N GLY A 564 1.70 -13.67 0.89
CA GLY A 564 3.05 -13.09 0.88
C GLY A 564 3.11 -11.76 1.63
N ASN A 565 2.17 -10.85 1.36
CA ASN A 565 2.05 -9.57 2.04
C ASN A 565 1.82 -9.73 3.56
N GLY A 566 1.03 -10.73 3.97
CA GLY A 566 0.82 -11.05 5.39
C GLY A 566 2.06 -11.63 6.09
N ALA A 567 2.96 -12.30 5.35
CA ALA A 567 4.26 -12.72 5.88
C ALA A 567 5.21 -11.52 6.03
N GLU A 568 5.21 -10.61 5.05
CA GLU A 568 5.99 -9.36 5.05
C GLU A 568 5.57 -8.40 6.16
N ALA A 569 4.26 -8.23 6.38
CA ALA A 569 3.73 -7.27 7.35
C ALA A 569 4.17 -7.53 8.80
N LYS A 570 4.57 -8.77 9.13
CA LYS A 570 5.13 -9.11 10.45
C LYS A 570 6.52 -8.52 10.68
N TYR A 571 7.19 -8.17 9.59
CA TYR A 571 8.59 -7.74 9.54
C TYR A 571 8.71 -6.45 8.70
N ASP A 572 7.78 -5.52 8.90
CA ASP A 572 7.78 -4.28 8.13
C ASP A 572 8.86 -3.30 8.66
N LEU A 573 9.86 -3.03 7.83
CA LEU A 573 10.86 -1.97 8.03
C LEU A 573 10.22 -0.57 7.90
N SER A 574 9.39 -0.19 8.87
CA SER A 574 8.74 1.13 8.90
C SER A 574 9.79 2.23 9.14
N THR A 575 10.03 3.08 8.15
CA THR A 575 10.79 4.33 8.33
C THR A 575 9.83 5.47 8.66
N GLU A 576 9.90 5.98 9.89
CA GLU A 576 9.25 7.23 10.26
C GLU A 576 10.06 8.35 9.62
N SER A 577 9.50 8.98 8.59
CA SER A 577 10.14 10.12 7.95
C SER A 577 9.09 11.18 7.68
N HIS A 578 9.22 12.28 8.41
CA HIS A 578 8.49 13.54 8.14
C HIS A 578 9.27 14.46 7.19
N LEU A 579 10.55 14.17 6.94
CA LEU A 579 11.50 15.06 6.25
C LEU A 579 11.98 14.50 4.89
N HIS A 580 12.13 13.18 4.78
CA HIS A 580 12.42 12.49 3.52
C HIS A 580 11.15 11.84 2.96
N GLY A 581 10.91 12.06 1.67
CA GLY A 581 9.66 11.72 0.97
C GLY A 581 9.35 10.22 0.87
N TRP A 582 8.52 9.86 -0.11
CA TRP A 582 8.01 8.50 -0.24
C TRP A 582 9.09 7.42 -0.54
N SER A 583 10.24 7.82 -1.11
CA SER A 583 11.27 6.89 -1.62
C SER A 583 11.89 5.97 -0.55
N PRO A 584 12.35 6.44 0.62
CA PRO A 584 12.80 5.56 1.71
C PRO A 584 11.86 4.43 2.11
N LYS A 585 10.54 4.64 2.17
CA LYS A 585 9.62 3.55 2.52
C LYS A 585 9.46 2.56 1.37
N LEU A 586 9.47 3.04 0.12
CA LEU A 586 9.45 2.15 -1.04
C LEU A 586 10.70 1.27 -1.07
N ALA A 587 11.87 1.85 -0.86
CA ALA A 587 13.13 1.12 -0.73
C ALA A 587 13.09 0.08 0.40
N ALA A 588 12.57 0.47 1.58
CA ALA A 588 12.37 -0.45 2.70
C ALA A 588 11.38 -1.57 2.35
N ARG A 589 10.34 -1.29 1.56
CA ARG A 589 9.40 -2.31 1.08
C ARG A 589 10.08 -3.31 0.16
N TYR A 590 10.88 -2.87 -0.81
CA TYR A 590 11.62 -3.78 -1.68
C TYR A 590 12.60 -4.66 -0.90
N PHE A 591 13.25 -4.10 0.13
CA PHE A 591 14.06 -4.87 1.06
C PHE A 591 13.24 -5.92 1.82
N ASN A 592 12.03 -5.60 2.30
CA ASN A 592 11.12 -6.55 2.96
C ASN A 592 10.66 -7.68 2.04
N MET A 593 10.39 -7.37 0.77
CA MET A 593 10.07 -8.36 -0.25
C MET A 593 11.27 -9.29 -0.48
N ASN A 594 12.50 -8.73 -0.52
CA ASN A 594 13.72 -9.50 -0.65
C ASN A 594 13.95 -10.48 0.51
N ILE A 595 13.62 -10.11 1.75
CA ILE A 595 13.69 -11.01 2.92
C ILE A 595 12.85 -12.27 2.67
N ASN A 596 11.61 -12.09 2.20
CA ASN A 596 10.72 -13.23 1.96
C ASN A 596 11.16 -14.04 0.73
N ASN A 597 11.55 -13.38 -0.35
CA ASN A 597 12.06 -14.04 -1.55
C ASN A 597 13.31 -14.89 -1.25
N ALA A 598 14.29 -14.31 -0.54
CA ALA A 598 15.50 -15.01 -0.11
C ALA A 598 15.17 -16.21 0.78
N TYR A 599 14.15 -16.09 1.64
CA TYR A 599 13.73 -17.21 2.49
C TYR A 599 13.14 -18.37 1.69
N LYS A 600 12.40 -18.10 0.61
CA LYS A 600 11.88 -19.15 -0.28
C LYS A 600 13.02 -19.89 -0.98
N ILE A 601 13.99 -19.15 -1.52
CA ILE A 601 15.19 -19.74 -2.15
C ILE A 601 16.00 -20.54 -1.12
N HIS A 602 16.24 -19.98 0.07
CA HIS A 602 16.94 -20.66 1.15
C HIS A 602 16.22 -21.95 1.54
N CYS A 603 14.89 -21.93 1.73
CA CYS A 603 14.13 -23.14 2.05
C CYS A 603 14.27 -24.22 0.97
N TYR A 604 14.27 -23.83 -0.30
CA TYR A 604 14.45 -24.75 -1.42
C TYR A 604 15.86 -25.35 -1.44
N LEU A 605 16.88 -24.51 -1.50
CA LEU A 605 18.27 -24.93 -1.58
C LEU A 605 18.70 -25.72 -0.34
N PHE A 606 18.31 -25.27 0.85
CA PHE A 606 18.64 -25.95 2.09
C PHE A 606 18.05 -27.37 2.11
N LYS A 607 16.79 -27.57 1.72
CA LYS A 607 16.20 -28.91 1.65
C LYS A 607 16.85 -29.79 0.58
N LYS A 608 17.25 -29.19 -0.54
CA LYS A 608 17.91 -29.91 -1.64
C LYS A 608 19.29 -30.42 -1.22
N HIS A 609 20.08 -29.59 -0.55
CA HIS A 609 21.47 -29.93 -0.17
C HIS A 609 21.60 -30.54 1.23
N HIS A 610 20.60 -30.36 2.09
CA HIS A 610 20.58 -30.86 3.48
C HIS A 610 19.26 -31.58 3.79
N PRO A 611 18.90 -32.66 3.08
CA PRO A 611 17.57 -33.29 3.14
C PRO A 611 17.20 -33.85 4.51
N THR A 612 18.19 -34.15 5.35
CA THR A 612 17.99 -34.67 6.72
C THR A 612 17.88 -33.57 7.78
N LYS A 613 18.15 -32.31 7.43
CA LYS A 613 18.15 -31.18 8.36
C LYS A 613 16.85 -30.39 8.26
N VAL A 614 16.47 -29.78 9.39
CA VAL A 614 15.29 -28.92 9.47
C VAL A 614 15.67 -27.50 9.09
N VAL A 615 14.89 -26.90 8.18
CA VAL A 615 15.09 -25.50 7.77
C VAL A 615 14.79 -24.57 8.94
N MET A 616 15.71 -23.64 9.20
CA MET A 616 15.56 -22.60 10.21
C MET A 616 14.31 -21.72 9.94
N PRO A 617 13.47 -21.41 10.95
CA PRO A 617 12.35 -20.50 10.78
C PRO A 617 12.78 -19.08 10.38
N LEU A 618 11.96 -18.41 9.56
CA LEU A 618 12.23 -17.05 9.05
C LEU A 618 12.63 -16.04 10.15
N LYS A 619 12.00 -16.08 11.33
CA LYS A 619 12.34 -15.18 12.44
C LYS A 619 13.81 -15.31 12.87
N GLU A 620 14.32 -16.54 12.97
CA GLU A 620 15.70 -16.82 13.37
C GLU A 620 16.67 -16.48 12.24
N CYS A 621 16.28 -16.74 10.99
CA CYS A 621 17.01 -16.27 9.81
C CYS A 621 17.19 -14.74 9.83
N ILE A 622 16.14 -13.98 10.16
CA ILE A 622 16.19 -12.52 10.29
C ILE A 622 17.08 -12.09 11.46
N HIS A 623 17.03 -12.76 12.63
CA HIS A 623 17.96 -12.47 13.74
C HIS A 623 19.42 -12.63 13.31
N ASN A 624 19.75 -13.73 12.64
CA ASN A 624 21.12 -13.99 12.19
C ASN A 624 21.56 -12.97 11.13
N LEU A 625 20.69 -12.64 10.16
CA LEU A 625 20.95 -11.57 9.19
C LEU A 625 21.19 -10.23 9.88
N THR A 626 20.37 -9.89 10.89
CA THR A 626 20.51 -8.65 11.65
C THR A 626 21.89 -8.53 12.30
N HIS A 627 22.35 -9.59 12.96
CA HIS A 627 23.68 -9.61 13.57
C HIS A 627 24.80 -9.52 12.51
N SER A 628 24.67 -10.26 11.41
CA SER A 628 25.64 -10.23 10.30
C SER A 628 25.80 -8.82 9.73
N LEU A 629 24.70 -8.11 9.51
CA LEU A 629 24.72 -6.74 8.98
C LEU A 629 25.26 -5.73 10.00
N LEU A 630 24.89 -5.85 11.27
CA LEU A 630 25.41 -4.98 12.36
C LEU A 630 26.91 -5.15 12.63
N GLN A 631 27.54 -6.22 12.14
CA GLN A 631 28.96 -6.51 12.36
C GLN A 631 29.81 -6.33 11.10
N ARG A 632 29.24 -5.79 10.01
CA ARG A 632 29.92 -5.69 8.72
C ARG A 632 31.07 -4.67 8.72
N GLY A 633 32.23 -5.03 8.18
CA GLY A 633 33.37 -4.12 8.10
C GLY A 633 33.95 -3.74 9.46
N ASP A 634 34.87 -2.77 9.44
CA ASP A 634 35.56 -2.29 10.63
C ASP A 634 34.63 -1.63 11.66
N SER A 635 35.10 -1.53 12.90
CA SER A 635 34.35 -0.88 13.97
C SER A 635 34.15 0.61 13.65
N MET A 636 32.89 1.02 13.49
CA MET A 636 32.51 2.44 13.41
C MET A 636 32.71 3.18 14.73
N ARG A 637 32.97 2.47 15.83
CA ARG A 637 33.12 3.08 17.15
C ARG A 637 34.59 3.36 17.45
N LYS A 638 34.94 4.65 17.53
CA LYS A 638 36.23 5.14 18.04
C LYS A 638 36.34 5.02 19.59
N ARG A 639 35.21 4.87 20.30
CA ARG A 639 35.12 4.67 21.77
C ARG A 639 34.09 3.58 22.07
N GLY A 640 34.22 2.86 23.19
CA GLY A 640 33.21 1.86 23.61
C GLY A 640 31.80 2.46 23.76
N SER A 641 30.77 1.61 23.64
CA SER A 641 29.35 1.99 23.76
C SER A 641 28.95 2.58 25.11
N GLY A 642 29.76 2.34 26.13
CA GLY A 642 29.41 2.59 27.53
C GLY A 642 28.72 1.38 28.13
N ALA A 643 28.67 1.28 29.46
CA ALA A 643 27.97 0.17 30.10
C ALA A 643 26.47 0.22 29.74
N PRO A 644 25.86 -0.92 29.35
CA PRO A 644 24.42 -0.97 29.13
C PRO A 644 23.68 -0.59 30.42
N PRO A 645 22.45 -0.08 30.33
CA PRO A 645 21.65 0.21 31.52
C PRO A 645 21.57 -1.04 32.41
N LYS A 646 21.88 -0.91 33.71
CA LYS A 646 21.97 -2.04 34.64
C LYS A 646 20.59 -2.69 34.82
N ALA A 647 20.49 -4.02 34.63
CA ALA A 647 19.25 -4.78 34.86
C ALA A 647 18.78 -4.74 36.33
N THR A 648 19.69 -4.46 37.28
CA THR A 648 19.39 -4.34 38.71
C THR A 648 19.11 -2.90 39.13
N LYS A 649 18.80 -2.00 38.19
CA LYS A 649 18.43 -0.63 38.55
C LYS A 649 17.05 -0.70 39.19
N ASP A 650 17.00 -0.45 40.49
CA ASP A 650 15.76 -0.52 41.27
C ASP A 650 14.78 0.53 40.73
N ILE A 651 13.62 0.07 40.26
CA ILE A 651 12.58 0.90 39.64
C ILE A 651 11.97 1.86 40.69
N THR A 652 12.22 1.61 41.99
CA THR A 652 11.80 2.47 43.09
C THR A 652 12.83 3.56 43.44
N THR A 653 14.07 3.46 42.97
CA THR A 653 15.14 4.44 43.29
C THR A 653 15.44 5.42 42.16
N SER A 654 14.53 5.62 41.20
CA SER A 654 14.66 6.71 40.22
C SER A 654 14.32 8.08 40.83
N SER A 655 14.97 8.43 41.94
CA SER A 655 15.14 9.82 42.36
C SER A 655 16.50 10.31 41.85
N SER A 656 16.54 11.58 41.47
CA SER A 656 17.55 12.22 40.64
C SER A 656 18.91 12.45 41.33
N VAL A 657 19.49 11.47 42.00
CA VAL A 657 20.71 11.68 42.79
C VAL A 657 21.67 10.52 42.63
N ASP A 658 22.45 10.52 41.55
CA ASP A 658 23.80 9.94 41.56
C ASP A 658 24.64 10.51 40.40
N GLY A 659 25.40 11.55 40.73
CA GLY A 659 26.83 11.59 40.38
C GLY A 659 27.33 12.15 39.05
N ARG A 660 26.51 12.77 38.17
CA ARG A 660 27.05 13.59 37.06
C ARG A 660 26.35 14.94 36.95
N LYS A 661 27.16 16.01 36.93
CA LYS A 661 26.80 17.44 36.87
C LYS A 661 25.57 17.67 35.98
N ILE A 662 24.47 18.10 36.62
CA ILE A 662 23.27 18.60 35.97
C ILE A 662 23.67 19.88 35.23
N ARG A 663 23.48 19.92 33.90
CA ARG A 663 23.49 21.20 33.17
C ARG A 663 22.27 22.01 33.62
N SER A 664 22.46 23.31 33.77
CA SER A 664 21.52 24.27 34.38
C SER A 664 20.20 24.47 33.61
N ASP A 665 19.95 23.72 32.54
CA ASP A 665 18.80 23.84 31.65
C ASP A 665 17.68 22.82 31.91
N SER A 666 17.81 21.88 32.87
CA SER A 666 16.71 20.94 33.17
C SER A 666 15.74 21.50 34.21
N VAL A 667 14.59 22.02 33.76
CA VAL A 667 13.45 22.36 34.62
C VAL A 667 12.80 21.07 35.16
N ARG A 668 12.52 21.10 36.48
CA ARG A 668 12.11 20.00 37.36
C ARG A 668 10.75 19.37 36.97
N GLN A 669 10.62 18.06 37.17
CA GLN A 669 9.34 17.37 37.33
C GLN A 669 9.37 16.61 38.68
N PRO A 670 8.40 16.83 39.60
CA PRO A 670 8.34 16.13 40.87
C PRO A 670 7.66 14.77 40.75
N PHE A 671 8.19 13.79 41.49
CA PHE A 671 7.66 12.44 41.65
C PHE A 671 6.96 12.33 43.01
N THR A 672 5.77 11.73 43.06
CA THR A 672 5.13 11.30 44.31
C THR A 672 4.73 9.82 44.22
N SER A 673 5.28 9.01 45.12
CA SER A 673 4.86 7.62 45.38
C SER A 673 3.87 7.55 46.54
N PRO A 674 2.96 6.56 46.57
CA PRO A 674 2.29 6.15 47.80
C PRO A 674 2.87 4.84 48.38
N THR A 675 3.02 4.86 49.70
CA THR A 675 3.51 3.83 50.63
C THR A 675 2.59 2.60 50.74
N ALA A 676 3.20 1.45 51.05
CA ALA A 676 2.61 0.12 51.21
C ALA A 676 1.90 -0.12 52.56
N THR A 677 0.91 -1.04 52.62
CA THR A 677 0.79 -2.11 53.66
C THR A 677 -0.28 -3.15 53.29
N VAL A 678 0.04 -4.45 53.39
CA VAL A 678 -0.69 -5.54 54.11
C VAL A 678 -0.09 -6.91 53.69
N THR A 679 0.13 -7.74 54.70
CA THR A 679 0.88 -8.99 54.80
C THR A 679 0.09 -10.25 54.37
N GLY A 680 0.75 -11.20 53.71
CA GLY A 680 0.25 -12.56 53.43
C GLY A 680 1.24 -13.41 52.60
N THR A 681 1.45 -14.67 52.99
CA THR A 681 2.46 -15.65 52.50
C THR A 681 2.31 -16.09 51.03
N PRO A 682 3.38 -16.65 50.40
CA PRO A 682 3.47 -16.79 48.95
C PRO A 682 2.67 -17.98 48.41
N GLN A 683 1.67 -17.70 47.59
CA GLN A 683 1.14 -18.63 46.61
C GLN A 683 1.34 -18.05 45.21
N THR A 684 1.82 -18.91 44.31
CA THR A 684 2.11 -18.65 42.90
C THR A 684 0.98 -17.89 42.21
N PRO A 685 1.20 -16.68 41.66
CA PRO A 685 0.18 -16.04 40.84
C PRO A 685 0.13 -16.73 39.48
N ALA A 686 -0.96 -17.45 39.25
CA ALA A 686 -1.40 -17.88 37.94
C ALA A 686 -1.39 -16.69 36.96
N SER A 687 -0.90 -16.92 35.74
CA SER A 687 -0.87 -15.96 34.65
C SER A 687 -2.29 -15.62 34.19
N THR A 688 -2.92 -14.62 34.80
CA THR A 688 -4.13 -13.98 34.26
C THR A 688 -3.74 -12.76 33.43
N ILE A 689 -3.11 -12.99 32.28
CA ILE A 689 -3.07 -12.01 31.20
C ILE A 689 -4.05 -12.49 30.12
N THR A 690 -5.31 -12.08 30.25
CA THR A 690 -6.27 -12.16 29.15
C THR A 690 -5.95 -11.09 28.11
N ALA A 691 -6.44 -11.27 26.88
CA ALA A 691 -6.25 -10.44 25.68
C ALA A 691 -6.64 -8.94 25.78
N ARG A 692 -6.82 -8.41 26.99
CA ARG A 692 -7.21 -7.03 27.29
C ARG A 692 -6.01 -6.07 27.47
N ALA A 693 -4.78 -6.56 27.52
CA ALA A 693 -3.59 -5.74 27.81
C ALA A 693 -2.99 -4.97 26.62
N LEU A 694 -3.51 -5.12 25.39
CA LEU A 694 -3.15 -4.31 24.22
C LEU A 694 -4.07 -3.10 24.01
N ARG A 695 -4.49 -2.40 25.08
CA ARG A 695 -5.29 -1.17 24.96
C ARG A 695 -4.47 0.06 25.32
N TYR A 696 -4.42 1.03 24.41
CA TYR A 696 -4.08 2.44 24.66
C TYR A 696 -4.58 2.86 26.06
N ARG A 697 -3.70 3.43 26.91
CA ARG A 697 -4.14 4.01 28.20
C ARG A 697 -5.14 5.13 27.90
N GLN A 698 -6.39 4.92 28.29
CA GLN A 698 -7.43 5.96 28.28
C GLN A 698 -7.32 6.75 29.59
N SER A 699 -7.38 8.08 29.49
CA SER A 699 -7.22 9.02 30.60
C SER A 699 -8.21 10.18 30.45
N ASP A 700 -8.52 10.85 31.55
CA ASP A 700 -9.62 11.80 31.62
C ASP A 700 -9.35 13.09 30.81
N LEU A 701 -10.32 13.49 29.99
CA LEU A 701 -10.35 14.70 29.16
C LEU A 701 -10.24 15.94 30.04
N THR A 702 -9.26 16.79 29.75
CA THR A 702 -8.98 17.96 30.59
C THR A 702 -9.64 19.25 30.11
N TYR A 703 -10.44 19.18 29.03
CA TYR A 703 -11.15 20.34 28.48
C TYR A 703 -12.53 20.55 29.12
N ILE A 704 -12.65 21.59 29.94
CA ILE A 704 -13.85 21.88 30.74
C ILE A 704 -15.09 22.25 29.92
N LYS A 705 -14.89 22.79 28.70
CA LYS A 705 -15.97 23.15 27.76
C LYS A 705 -16.32 22.01 26.80
N CYS A 706 -15.84 20.79 27.05
CA CYS A 706 -16.27 19.66 26.26
C CYS A 706 -17.80 19.49 26.35
N PRO A 707 -18.53 19.31 25.23
CA PRO A 707 -19.98 19.12 25.23
C PRO A 707 -20.44 17.95 26.12
N GLY A 708 -19.61 16.91 26.26
CA GLY A 708 -19.90 15.82 27.20
C GLY A 708 -19.77 16.23 28.66
N PHE A 709 -18.87 17.16 29.01
CA PHE A 709 -18.52 17.54 30.38
C PHE A 709 -19.70 18.14 31.18
N ASN A 710 -20.65 18.80 30.49
CA ASN A 710 -21.76 19.54 31.11
C ASN A 710 -23.15 18.88 30.99
N THR A 711 -23.23 17.58 30.66
CA THR A 711 -24.51 16.86 30.74
C THR A 711 -24.94 16.80 32.22
N GLY A 712 -26.11 17.35 32.57
CA GLY A 712 -26.55 17.71 33.93
C GLY A 712 -26.64 16.62 35.02
N ALA A 713 -26.00 15.46 34.86
CA ALA A 713 -25.84 14.45 35.90
C ALA A 713 -24.65 14.80 36.82
N LYS A 714 -24.88 14.96 38.13
CA LYS A 714 -23.82 15.14 39.14
C LYS A 714 -22.75 14.05 39.02
N ARG A 715 -21.58 14.36 38.45
CA ARG A 715 -20.42 13.45 38.39
C ARG A 715 -19.12 14.21 38.61
N ALA A 716 -18.21 13.59 39.36
CA ALA A 716 -16.93 14.18 39.79
C ALA A 716 -15.72 13.82 38.89
N ARG A 717 -15.93 13.29 37.66
CA ARG A 717 -14.82 12.93 36.76
C ARG A 717 -15.08 13.29 35.31
N ALA A 718 -14.00 13.69 34.62
CA ALA A 718 -14.04 14.02 33.22
C ALA A 718 -14.08 12.77 32.32
N TYR A 719 -14.36 12.96 31.04
CA TYR A 719 -14.58 11.85 30.11
C TYR A 719 -13.27 11.24 29.64
N PRO A 720 -13.12 9.92 29.55
CA PRO A 720 -11.91 9.33 29.00
C PRO A 720 -11.68 9.76 27.54
N SER A 721 -10.46 10.17 27.26
CA SER A 721 -9.87 10.38 25.93
C SER A 721 -8.66 9.47 25.76
N LYS A 722 -8.31 9.24 24.49
CA LYS A 722 -7.08 8.55 24.08
C LYS A 722 -6.11 9.46 23.32
N TYR A 723 -6.46 10.73 23.16
CA TYR A 723 -5.66 11.71 22.42
C TYR A 723 -5.08 12.77 23.37
N VAL A 724 -3.77 13.00 23.26
CA VAL A 724 -3.01 14.03 23.96
C VAL A 724 -2.64 15.11 22.94
N CYS A 725 -2.80 16.39 23.29
CA CYS A 725 -2.22 17.46 22.50
C CYS A 725 -0.78 17.73 22.97
N GLU A 726 0.20 17.46 22.11
CA GLU A 726 1.62 17.62 22.42
C GLU A 726 1.97 19.07 22.75
N GLN A 727 1.49 20.04 21.96
CA GLN A 727 1.73 21.47 22.20
C GLN A 727 1.20 21.91 23.57
N CYS A 728 -0.05 21.60 23.89
CA CYS A 728 -0.62 21.94 25.20
C CYS A 728 0.02 21.18 26.36
N SER A 729 0.50 19.96 26.10
CA SER A 729 1.21 19.16 27.10
C SER A 729 2.57 19.75 27.41
N MET A 730 3.27 20.26 26.40
CA MET A 730 4.51 21.01 26.55
C MET A 730 4.27 22.34 27.28
N GLU A 731 3.27 23.13 26.88
CA GLU A 731 2.94 24.42 27.51
C GLU A 731 2.56 24.29 28.99
N LYS A 732 1.87 23.20 29.36
CA LYS A 732 1.45 22.96 30.75
C LYS A 732 2.44 22.12 31.56
N GLY A 733 3.45 21.53 30.91
CA GLY A 733 4.39 20.61 31.53
C GLY A 733 3.75 19.31 32.04
N SER A 734 2.58 18.92 31.50
CA SER A 734 1.85 17.68 31.85
C SER A 734 0.89 17.30 30.72
N ASP A 735 0.68 16.00 30.48
CA ASP A 735 -0.19 15.52 29.41
C ASP A 735 -1.59 16.18 29.43
N PHE A 736 -1.92 16.86 28.33
CA PHE A 736 -3.17 17.56 28.14
C PHE A 736 -4.07 16.78 27.18
N TRP A 737 -5.07 16.10 27.75
CA TRP A 737 -5.91 15.13 27.05
C TRP A 737 -7.12 15.79 26.43
N LEU A 738 -7.33 15.60 25.13
CA LEU A 738 -8.40 16.22 24.36
C LEU A 738 -9.21 15.17 23.61
N CYS A 739 -10.53 15.31 23.54
CA CYS A 739 -11.38 14.38 22.80
C CYS A 739 -11.38 14.78 21.32
N ASN A 740 -11.05 13.83 20.44
CA ASN A 740 -11.19 13.95 18.99
C ASN A 740 -11.98 12.74 18.48
N SER A 741 -13.27 12.69 18.83
CA SER A 741 -14.13 11.54 18.54
C SER A 741 -15.60 11.95 18.43
N ILE A 742 -16.42 11.10 17.81
CA ILE A 742 -17.88 11.24 17.81
C ILE A 742 -18.42 10.59 19.09
N LYS A 743 -19.24 11.32 19.86
CA LYS A 743 -19.85 10.85 21.11
C LYS A 743 -21.36 11.11 21.12
N ILE A 744 -22.13 10.33 21.86
CA ILE A 744 -23.56 10.58 22.06
C ILE A 744 -23.71 11.55 23.23
N VAL A 745 -24.24 12.75 22.97
CA VAL A 745 -24.55 13.78 23.98
C VAL A 745 -26.06 13.98 23.93
N ASP A 746 -26.74 13.75 25.06
CA ASP A 746 -28.21 13.86 25.18
C ASP A 746 -29.00 13.08 24.09
N GLY A 747 -28.50 11.89 23.72
CA GLY A 747 -29.12 11.03 22.70
C GLY A 747 -28.73 11.35 21.26
N VAL A 748 -27.93 12.39 21.01
CA VAL A 748 -27.51 12.82 19.66
C VAL A 748 -26.01 12.54 19.47
N LYS A 749 -25.63 11.93 18.33
CA LYS A 749 -24.22 11.75 17.95
C LYS A 749 -23.60 13.11 17.58
N THR A 750 -22.73 13.62 18.44
CA THR A 750 -22.05 14.91 18.30
C THR A 750 -20.55 14.67 18.06
N VAL A 751 -20.00 15.33 17.04
CA VAL A 751 -18.55 15.35 16.80
C VAL A 751 -17.92 16.23 17.87
N VAL A 752 -17.07 15.63 18.71
CA VAL A 752 -16.35 16.33 19.76
C VAL A 752 -14.89 16.43 19.33
N ASN A 753 -14.53 17.56 18.72
CA ASN A 753 -13.15 17.97 18.42
C ASN A 753 -12.72 19.03 19.44
N CYS A 754 -12.50 18.59 20.68
CA CYS A 754 -12.06 19.45 21.77
C CYS A 754 -10.68 20.04 21.50
N HIS A 755 -9.86 19.39 20.66
CA HIS A 755 -8.54 19.89 20.34
C HIS A 755 -8.61 21.23 19.61
N ALA A 756 -9.33 21.29 18.48
CA ALA A 756 -9.50 22.52 17.73
C ALA A 756 -10.18 23.61 18.58
N ALA A 757 -11.26 23.26 19.30
CA ALA A 757 -11.99 24.21 20.15
C ALA A 757 -11.12 24.83 21.26
N TYR A 758 -10.21 24.06 21.85
CA TYR A 758 -9.31 24.55 22.89
C TYR A 758 -8.29 25.58 22.35
N HIS A 759 -7.69 25.32 21.19
CA HIS A 759 -6.71 26.25 20.60
C HIS A 759 -7.34 27.57 20.13
N VAL A 760 -8.61 27.52 19.69
CA VAL A 760 -9.40 28.70 19.33
C VAL A 760 -9.68 29.56 20.56
N GLU A 761 -10.05 28.95 21.69
CA GLU A 761 -10.24 29.68 22.96
C GLU A 761 -8.95 30.31 23.46
N LYS A 762 -7.80 29.66 23.25
CA LYS A 762 -6.48 30.16 23.66
C LYS A 762 -5.92 31.25 22.75
N LYS A 763 -6.68 31.70 21.74
CA LYS A 763 -6.26 32.71 20.75
C LYS A 763 -4.94 32.37 20.05
N LEU A 764 -4.61 31.07 19.97
CA LEU A 764 -3.42 30.60 19.24
C LEU A 764 -3.68 30.58 17.72
N TYR A 765 -4.95 30.68 17.32
CA TYR A 765 -5.42 31.05 15.97
C TYR A 765 -6.71 31.86 16.12
N GLU A 766 -6.94 32.86 15.26
CA GLU A 766 -8.25 33.52 15.12
C GLU A 766 -9.12 32.75 14.13
N ILE A 767 -10.35 32.40 14.54
CA ILE A 767 -11.40 31.94 13.61
C ILE A 767 -12.31 33.14 13.34
N THR A 768 -12.41 33.52 12.07
CA THR A 768 -13.46 34.41 11.57
C THR A 768 -14.81 33.71 11.73
N ALA A 769 -15.57 34.12 12.76
CA ALA A 769 -16.97 33.82 13.06
C ALA A 769 -17.45 32.34 13.08
N PRO A 770 -18.36 31.96 14.00
CA PRO A 770 -18.74 30.57 14.19
C PRO A 770 -19.74 30.12 13.12
N GLY A 771 -19.27 29.42 12.08
CA GLY A 771 -20.19 28.77 11.14
C GLY A 771 -19.66 28.42 9.75
N SER A 772 -18.35 28.40 9.51
CA SER A 772 -17.77 27.99 8.22
C SER A 772 -16.43 27.31 8.40
N ALA A 773 -16.40 25.98 8.31
CA ALA A 773 -15.18 25.27 8.00
C ALA A 773 -14.97 25.33 6.48
N SER A 774 -14.46 26.46 6.00
CA SER A 774 -13.86 26.55 4.66
C SER A 774 -12.36 26.47 4.80
N VAL A 775 -11.81 25.47 4.13
CA VAL A 775 -10.44 25.43 3.63
C VAL A 775 -10.14 26.77 2.93
N SER A 776 -9.09 27.48 3.36
CA SER A 776 -8.29 28.30 2.44
C SER A 776 -6.94 28.69 3.05
N THR A 777 -5.88 28.17 2.45
CA THR A 777 -4.80 28.92 1.79
C THR A 777 -4.33 30.23 2.42
N ILE A 778 -3.13 30.22 3.02
CA ILE A 778 -2.16 31.35 3.10
C ILE A 778 -0.77 30.67 3.08
N VAL A 779 -0.11 30.55 1.92
CA VAL A 779 0.92 31.47 1.40
C VAL A 779 1.96 31.81 2.46
N SER A 780 3.16 31.27 2.25
CA SER A 780 4.36 31.65 3.00
C SER A 780 4.68 33.12 2.75
N GLU A 781 4.64 33.91 3.81
CA GLU A 781 5.54 35.03 3.97
C GLU A 781 6.16 34.90 5.36
N LEU A 782 7.45 34.58 5.39
CA LEU A 782 8.47 35.15 6.28
C LEU A 782 9.76 34.36 6.04
N THR A 783 10.52 34.86 5.06
CA THR A 783 11.96 35.03 5.19
C THR A 783 12.25 35.82 6.46
N GLU A 784 12.91 35.18 7.43
CA GLU A 784 14.23 35.56 7.98
C GLU A 784 14.77 34.42 8.85
#